data_AF-A0A0T1WP64-F1
#
_entry.id   AF-A0A0T1WP64-F1
#
_cell.length_a   1.000
_cell.length_b   1.000
_cell.length_c   1.000
_cell.angle_alpha   90.00
_cell.angle_beta   90.00
_cell.angle_gamma   90.00
#
_symmetry.space_group_name_H-M   'P 1'
#
loop_
_entity.id
_entity.type
_entity.pdbx_description
1 polymer ?
#
loop_
_entity_poly.entity_id
_entity_poly.type
_entity_poly.pdbx_seq_one_letter_code
_entity_poly.pdbx_strand_id
1 'polypeptide(L)'
;MLLLLVLAPFVGSIAALCIPAHKGTVSAWLAGSIALFCLATAAGLYPVIASGKALRYSVEWLPELGLNFTLRLDGFAWMFAILIAAIGLLVVVYARYYMSASDPVPRFFSLFLAFMGAMLGLVLSGNLILLAFFWELTSIISFLLIGYWHQNAAARDGARMALTVTGTGGLCMFIGLILIGHIVGSYDLDVVLASGNVIREHPLYTTVLVLILLGALTKSAQFPFHFWLPQAMAAPTPVSAYLHSATLVKAGIFLLTRLWPVLAGTDQWFWIVGLAGLSTLLLGAYFAIFQQDMKGLLAYSTISHLGLITALLSLGSPLAAVAAIFHTMNHATFKASLFMAAGIIDHETGTRDMRRLSGLFRFMPFTATLAMVAAAAMAGVPLLNGFLSKEMFFAEAIETHKYNLLDTVTPYVATLASIFSVTYSLRFIHSVFFGPPPHDLPKAPHEPPHWMRAPIEFLVLACLVVGVIPALTVGPFLHTAVQSVLGEATPVYSLAVWHGWNVPLLMSLIALAGGTALFLMMKSYLATSIEGPPLFRRLEGQRIFERVLVTLSWKWARSIEMRAGTRRLQQQMRILVALSIAAGTIVLFSHGFNPAKILFRSIDPAFALIWLVGMACAVGAAYQAKFHRLASLVLLGGAGLVTCLTFVWLSAPDLAVTQLLVEIVTTVLILLGLRWLPKRIENQDDPAMMTISVRLRRLRDLAMAVFAGLGMMLISYTVMRREIPETISSYFLERAYGEGGGTNVVNVILVDFRGFDTLGEIGVLCIVALTVFALLLRFRPATESLEAPEQQRFQNAFDDDHPDRKKGDSITEYLLVPSVIMRWMFPVIGMLAAFLFFRGHDLPGGGFAAGIAMSIAFILQYMAGGTRWVEERLRIHPLRWMAIGLTVATATGLGAWVFGYPFLTSHSQYISLPVIGKIPLATAILFDLGVFALVLGATVLILIALAHQSVRAPRAQARAAKTAAKEAG
;
A
#
# COMPACT_ATOMS: atom_id res chain seq x y z
N MET A 1 1.37 9.73 -38.26
CA MET A 1 0.33 10.71 -37.82
C MET A 1 -0.37 10.28 -36.53
N LEU A 2 -0.94 9.08 -36.43
CA LEU A 2 -1.60 8.60 -35.19
C LEU A 2 -0.69 8.65 -33.95
N LEU A 3 0.54 8.18 -34.07
CA LEU A 3 1.51 8.24 -32.98
C LEU A 3 1.80 9.69 -32.55
N LEU A 4 1.88 10.62 -33.50
CA LEU A 4 2.14 12.04 -33.21
C LEU A 4 0.97 12.70 -32.48
N LEU A 5 -0.28 12.31 -32.78
CA LEU A 5 -1.46 12.80 -32.05
C LEU A 5 -1.38 12.48 -30.55
N VAL A 6 -0.86 11.30 -30.20
CA VAL A 6 -0.73 10.86 -28.81
C VAL A 6 0.55 11.40 -28.16
N LEU A 7 1.69 11.39 -28.86
CA LEU A 7 2.99 11.77 -28.29
C LEU A 7 3.20 13.29 -28.18
N ALA A 8 2.72 14.09 -29.13
CA ALA A 8 2.97 15.54 -29.14
C ALA A 8 2.51 16.24 -27.84
N PRO A 9 1.34 15.93 -27.26
CA PRO A 9 0.94 16.47 -25.95
C PRO A 9 1.87 16.05 -24.81
N PHE A 10 2.39 14.82 -24.79
CA PHE A 10 3.32 14.37 -23.74
C PHE A 10 4.68 15.06 -23.87
N VAL A 11 5.23 15.16 -25.09
CA VAL A 11 6.47 15.91 -25.35
C VAL A 11 6.28 17.38 -24.96
N GLY A 12 5.14 17.96 -25.33
CA GLY A 12 4.75 19.30 -24.94
C GLY A 12 4.62 19.51 -23.44
N SER A 13 4.09 18.52 -22.73
CA SER A 13 3.98 18.53 -21.28
C SER A 13 5.36 18.61 -20.60
N ILE A 14 6.31 17.82 -21.08
CA ILE A 14 7.70 17.83 -20.59
C ILE A 14 8.36 19.17 -20.92
N ALA A 15 8.21 19.65 -22.15
CA ALA A 15 8.74 20.95 -22.57
C ALA A 15 8.16 22.09 -21.73
N ALA A 16 6.86 22.07 -21.41
CA ALA A 16 6.22 23.06 -20.55
C ALA A 16 6.76 23.03 -19.11
N LEU A 17 7.13 21.85 -18.59
CA LEU A 17 7.72 21.70 -17.26
C LEU A 17 9.11 22.34 -17.16
N CYS A 18 9.88 22.33 -18.26
CA CYS A 18 11.20 22.97 -18.33
C CYS A 18 11.14 24.51 -18.43
N ILE A 19 9.95 25.10 -18.64
CA ILE A 19 9.78 26.56 -18.72
C ILE A 19 9.76 27.16 -17.30
N PRO A 20 10.54 28.22 -17.02
CA PRO A 20 10.52 28.90 -15.74
C PRO A 20 9.12 29.41 -15.35
N ALA A 21 8.77 29.31 -14.06
CA ALA A 21 7.42 29.60 -13.56
C ALA A 21 6.87 30.98 -13.95
N HIS A 22 7.73 31.99 -14.11
CA HIS A 22 7.34 33.36 -14.47
C HIS A 22 7.04 33.56 -15.98
N LYS A 23 7.33 32.59 -16.85
CA LYS A 23 7.12 32.69 -18.31
C LYS A 23 5.80 32.05 -18.77
N GLY A 24 4.69 32.43 -18.13
CA GLY A 24 3.35 31.88 -18.42
C GLY A 24 2.90 32.03 -19.88
N THR A 25 3.26 33.14 -20.55
CA THR A 25 2.92 33.38 -21.96
C THR A 25 3.56 32.36 -22.91
N VAL A 26 4.84 32.02 -22.70
CA VAL A 26 5.56 31.07 -23.55
C VAL A 26 4.95 29.68 -23.42
N SER A 27 4.58 29.28 -22.19
CA SER A 27 3.92 28.00 -21.95
C SER A 27 2.54 27.91 -22.59
N ALA A 28 1.76 29.01 -22.58
CA ALA A 28 0.48 29.08 -23.27
C ALA A 28 0.62 28.96 -24.80
N TRP A 29 1.61 29.63 -25.40
CA TRP A 29 1.91 29.49 -26.84
C TRP A 29 2.30 28.07 -27.18
N LEU A 30 3.20 27.46 -26.41
CA LEU A 30 3.57 26.05 -26.58
C LEU A 30 2.33 25.14 -26.55
N ALA A 31 1.51 25.27 -25.50
CA ALA A 31 0.30 24.45 -25.36
C ALA A 31 -0.70 24.69 -26.50
N GLY A 32 -0.85 25.94 -26.93
CA GLY A 32 -1.72 26.32 -28.04
C GLY A 32 -1.25 25.76 -29.37
N SER A 33 0.05 25.84 -29.65
CA SER A 33 0.68 25.26 -30.85
C SER A 33 0.50 23.74 -30.90
N ILE A 34 0.62 23.05 -29.77
CA ILE A 34 0.42 21.59 -29.71
C ILE A 34 -1.05 21.23 -29.89
N ALA A 35 -1.97 21.93 -29.21
CA ALA A 35 -3.40 21.70 -29.39
C ALA A 35 -3.85 21.96 -30.84
N LEU A 36 -3.33 23.03 -31.46
CA LEU A 36 -3.55 23.35 -32.88
C LEU A 36 -2.95 22.28 -33.79
N PHE A 37 -1.75 21.79 -33.51
CA PHE A 37 -1.14 20.69 -34.26
C PHE A 37 -1.99 19.41 -34.18
N CYS A 38 -2.48 19.04 -32.99
CA CYS A 38 -3.38 17.91 -32.82
C CYS A 38 -4.69 18.11 -33.59
N LEU A 39 -5.28 19.30 -33.54
CA LEU A 39 -6.50 19.63 -34.27
C LEU A 39 -6.31 19.57 -35.79
N ALA A 40 -5.26 20.19 -36.31
CA ALA A 40 -4.94 20.19 -37.73
C ALA A 40 -4.63 18.78 -38.24
N THR A 41 -3.90 17.99 -37.45
CA THR A 41 -3.62 16.58 -37.79
C THR A 41 -4.89 15.74 -37.80
N ALA A 42 -5.76 15.87 -36.80
CA ALA A 42 -7.04 15.16 -36.76
C ALA A 42 -7.95 15.58 -37.94
N ALA A 43 -8.06 16.88 -38.21
CA ALA A 43 -8.83 17.41 -39.34
C ALA A 43 -8.29 16.91 -40.69
N GLY A 44 -6.97 16.88 -40.87
CA GLY A 44 -6.32 16.37 -42.09
C GLY A 44 -6.54 14.88 -42.34
N LEU A 45 -6.89 14.10 -41.30
CA LEU A 45 -7.23 12.68 -41.45
C LEU A 45 -8.69 12.44 -41.84
N TYR A 46 -9.56 13.47 -41.80
CA TYR A 46 -10.99 13.33 -42.09
C TYR A 46 -11.30 12.69 -43.45
N PRO A 47 -10.66 13.05 -44.58
CA PRO A 47 -11.00 12.46 -45.88
C PRO A 47 -10.86 10.94 -45.92
N VAL A 48 -9.88 10.38 -45.18
CA VAL A 48 -9.67 8.93 -45.10
C VAL A 48 -10.70 8.26 -44.19
N ILE A 49 -11.05 8.92 -43.08
CA ILE A 49 -12.05 8.40 -42.14
C ILE A 49 -13.47 8.47 -42.75
N ALA A 50 -13.76 9.53 -43.51
CA ALA A 50 -15.02 9.71 -44.22
C ALA A 50 -15.25 8.64 -45.31
N SER A 51 -14.19 7.99 -45.82
CA SER A 51 -14.31 6.86 -46.74
C SER A 51 -14.67 5.54 -46.05
N GLY A 52 -15.01 5.55 -44.75
CA GLY A 52 -15.38 4.37 -43.97
C GLY A 52 -14.20 3.49 -43.52
N LYS A 53 -12.94 3.92 -43.75
CA LYS A 53 -11.75 3.15 -43.37
C LYS A 53 -11.26 3.54 -41.97
N ALA A 54 -11.01 2.56 -41.11
CA ALA A 54 -10.30 2.79 -39.85
C ALA A 54 -8.79 2.79 -40.09
N LEU A 55 -8.11 3.84 -39.62
CA LEU A 55 -6.65 3.94 -39.66
C LEU A 55 -6.05 3.19 -38.47
N ARG A 56 -5.00 2.40 -38.74
CA ARG A 56 -4.34 1.57 -37.74
C ARG A 56 -2.84 1.77 -37.74
N TYR A 57 -2.25 1.82 -36.56
CA TYR A 57 -0.80 1.82 -36.33
C TYR A 57 -0.52 0.85 -35.19
N SER A 58 0.37 -0.11 -35.39
CA SER A 58 0.66 -1.14 -34.40
C SER A 58 2.17 -1.30 -34.25
N VAL A 59 2.62 -1.35 -33.00
CA VAL A 59 4.00 -1.72 -32.63
C VAL A 59 3.90 -2.84 -31.60
N GLU A 60 4.67 -3.90 -31.79
CA GLU A 60 4.75 -4.99 -30.81
C GLU A 60 5.37 -4.48 -29.52
N TRP A 61 4.73 -4.77 -28.39
CA TRP A 61 5.23 -4.35 -27.07
C TRP A 61 5.51 -5.57 -26.18
N LEU A 62 4.48 -6.37 -25.89
CA LEU A 62 4.55 -7.64 -25.16
C LEU A 62 3.59 -8.65 -25.83
N PRO A 63 3.95 -9.18 -27.01
CA PRO A 63 3.07 -10.02 -27.81
C PRO A 63 2.66 -11.32 -27.11
N GLU A 64 3.51 -11.88 -26.24
CA GLU A 64 3.19 -13.08 -25.42
C GLU A 64 1.98 -12.87 -24.49
N LEU A 65 1.71 -11.63 -24.10
CA LEU A 65 0.56 -11.25 -23.26
C LEU A 65 -0.60 -10.69 -24.09
N GLY A 66 -0.52 -10.72 -25.43
CA GLY A 66 -1.46 -10.04 -26.33
C GLY A 66 -1.43 -8.52 -26.20
N LEU A 67 -0.33 -7.97 -25.68
CA LEU A 67 -0.15 -6.55 -25.36
C LEU A 67 0.61 -5.86 -26.50
N ASN A 68 -0.11 -5.39 -27.50
CA ASN A 68 0.46 -4.59 -28.59
C ASN A 68 0.10 -3.11 -28.42
N PHE A 69 1.05 -2.22 -28.73
CA PHE A 69 0.77 -0.79 -28.80
C PHE A 69 0.04 -0.49 -30.12
N THR A 70 -1.27 -0.75 -30.12
CA THR A 70 -2.15 -0.54 -31.27
C THR A 70 -2.94 0.75 -31.10
N LEU A 71 -2.73 1.70 -32.02
CA LEU A 71 -3.58 2.88 -32.19
C LEU A 71 -4.54 2.66 -33.35
N ARG A 72 -5.82 2.96 -33.13
CA ARG A 72 -6.92 2.81 -34.06
C ARG A 72 -7.77 4.08 -34.09
N LEU A 73 -7.93 4.67 -35.26
CA LEU A 73 -8.76 5.85 -35.49
C LEU A 73 -9.87 5.51 -36.49
N ASP A 74 -11.09 5.39 -35.99
CA ASP A 74 -12.34 5.27 -36.76
C ASP A 74 -13.15 6.58 -36.67
N GLY A 75 -14.35 6.62 -37.28
CA GLY A 75 -15.23 7.81 -37.26
C GLY A 75 -15.53 8.33 -35.86
N PHE A 76 -15.82 7.43 -34.92
CA PHE A 76 -16.16 7.79 -33.54
C PHE A 76 -14.95 8.29 -32.75
N ALA A 77 -13.79 7.61 -32.85
CA ALA A 77 -12.55 8.09 -32.24
C ALA A 77 -12.10 9.42 -32.86
N TRP A 78 -12.28 9.61 -34.16
CA TRP A 78 -12.00 10.86 -34.85
C TRP A 78 -12.85 12.02 -34.33
N MET A 79 -14.16 11.82 -34.18
CA MET A 79 -15.06 12.82 -33.59
C MET A 79 -14.58 13.23 -32.19
N PHE A 80 -14.21 12.26 -31.34
CA PHE A 80 -13.66 12.54 -30.02
C PHE A 80 -12.30 13.23 -30.07
N ALA A 81 -11.40 12.85 -30.98
CA ALA A 81 -10.11 13.50 -31.16
C ALA A 81 -10.27 14.98 -31.54
N ILE A 82 -11.21 15.30 -32.44
CA ILE A 82 -11.57 16.68 -32.78
C ILE A 82 -12.12 17.42 -31.57
N LEU A 83 -13.06 16.83 -30.81
CA LEU A 83 -13.61 17.46 -29.60
C LEU A 83 -12.53 17.76 -28.55
N ILE A 84 -11.64 16.79 -28.30
CA ILE A 84 -10.54 16.90 -27.33
C ILE A 84 -9.55 17.99 -27.78
N ALA A 85 -9.17 18.04 -29.06
CA ALA A 85 -8.20 19.00 -29.57
C ALA A 85 -8.80 20.41 -29.74
N ALA A 86 -10.01 20.53 -30.28
CA ALA A 86 -10.68 21.81 -30.52
C ALA A 86 -11.03 22.51 -29.21
N ILE A 87 -11.71 21.81 -28.29
CA ILE A 87 -12.02 22.40 -26.98
C ILE A 87 -10.73 22.59 -26.17
N GLY A 88 -9.73 21.73 -26.36
CA GLY A 88 -8.41 21.90 -25.76
C GLY A 88 -7.75 23.21 -26.16
N LEU A 89 -7.71 23.51 -27.46
CA LEU A 89 -7.18 24.75 -28.01
C LEU A 89 -7.93 25.98 -27.46
N LEU A 90 -9.26 25.94 -27.49
CA LEU A 90 -10.11 27.02 -26.98
C LEU A 90 -9.89 27.28 -25.48
N VAL A 91 -9.74 26.20 -24.69
CA VAL A 91 -9.44 26.30 -23.25
C VAL A 91 -8.03 26.83 -23.01
N VAL A 92 -7.04 26.53 -23.86
CA VAL A 92 -5.69 27.12 -23.74
C VAL A 92 -5.73 28.63 -23.95
N VAL A 93 -6.45 29.09 -24.98
CA VAL A 93 -6.62 30.54 -25.22
C VAL A 93 -7.30 31.19 -24.02
N TYR A 94 -8.37 30.59 -23.50
CA TYR A 94 -9.07 31.06 -22.31
C TYR A 94 -8.16 31.08 -21.06
N ALA A 95 -7.42 30.00 -20.80
CA ALA A 95 -6.58 29.84 -19.63
C ALA A 95 -5.46 30.89 -19.57
N ARG A 96 -4.94 31.33 -20.73
CA ARG A 96 -3.92 32.38 -20.78
C ARG A 96 -4.38 33.68 -20.13
N TYR A 97 -5.65 34.03 -20.24
CA TYR A 97 -6.21 35.25 -19.66
C TYR A 97 -6.84 35.03 -18.28
N TYR A 98 -7.26 33.80 -17.98
CA TYR A 98 -7.84 33.44 -16.69
C TYR A 98 -6.79 33.26 -15.56
N MET A 99 -5.63 32.67 -15.88
CA MET A 99 -4.63 32.33 -14.86
C MET A 99 -3.85 33.57 -14.38
N SER A 100 -3.64 33.69 -13.07
CA SER A 100 -2.87 34.79 -12.47
C SER A 100 -1.37 34.66 -12.78
N ALA A 101 -0.67 35.79 -12.87
CA ALA A 101 0.79 35.82 -12.96
C ALA A 101 1.49 35.25 -11.71
N SER A 102 0.79 35.19 -10.57
CA SER A 102 1.29 34.59 -9.32
C SER A 102 1.19 33.06 -9.30
N ASP A 103 0.38 32.46 -10.18
CA ASP A 103 0.23 31.01 -10.26
C ASP A 103 1.40 30.38 -11.05
N PRO A 104 1.78 29.13 -10.76
CA PRO A 104 2.76 28.39 -11.56
C PRO A 104 2.15 27.91 -12.90
N VAL A 105 1.88 28.85 -13.81
CA VAL A 105 1.21 28.63 -15.10
C VAL A 105 1.86 27.53 -15.96
N PRO A 106 3.21 27.41 -16.05
CA PRO A 106 3.81 26.30 -16.80
C PRO A 106 3.46 24.91 -16.26
N ARG A 107 3.29 24.78 -14.93
CA ARG A 107 2.82 23.53 -14.30
C ARG A 107 1.39 23.20 -14.72
N PHE A 108 0.52 24.20 -14.79
CA PHE A 108 -0.85 24.03 -15.27
C PHE A 108 -0.86 23.50 -16.71
N PHE A 109 -0.16 24.15 -17.64
CA PHE A 109 -0.14 23.71 -19.04
C PHE A 109 0.57 22.37 -19.24
N SER A 110 1.60 22.07 -18.44
CA SER A 110 2.23 20.74 -18.43
C SER A 110 1.21 19.65 -18.09
N LEU A 111 0.45 19.80 -16.99
CA LEU A 111 -0.59 18.85 -16.61
C LEU A 111 -1.75 18.81 -17.63
N PHE A 112 -2.13 19.96 -18.16
CA PHE A 112 -3.18 20.07 -19.18
C PHE A 112 -2.82 19.30 -20.46
N LEU A 113 -1.60 19.47 -20.97
CA LEU A 113 -1.11 18.76 -22.15
C LEU A 113 -0.94 17.26 -21.89
N ALA A 114 -0.45 16.87 -20.71
CA ALA A 114 -0.40 15.46 -20.34
C ALA A 114 -1.82 14.84 -20.34
N PHE A 115 -2.81 15.57 -19.81
CA PHE A 115 -4.20 15.11 -19.80
C PHE A 115 -4.78 15.02 -21.22
N MET A 116 -4.48 15.98 -22.09
CA MET A 116 -4.85 15.92 -23.51
C MET A 116 -4.25 14.69 -24.21
N GLY A 117 -2.96 14.41 -23.97
CA GLY A 117 -2.29 13.21 -24.49
C GLY A 117 -2.91 11.92 -23.98
N ALA A 118 -3.25 11.86 -22.69
CA ALA A 118 -3.91 10.70 -22.09
C ALA A 118 -5.31 10.46 -22.66
N MET A 119 -6.10 11.53 -22.86
CA MET A 119 -7.42 11.42 -23.48
C MET A 119 -7.35 11.04 -24.96
N LEU A 120 -6.40 11.60 -25.72
CA LEU A 120 -6.18 11.17 -27.11
C LEU A 120 -5.72 9.71 -27.17
N GLY A 121 -4.80 9.29 -26.30
CA GLY A 121 -4.38 7.89 -26.19
C GLY A 121 -5.54 6.96 -25.87
N LEU A 122 -6.43 7.36 -24.95
CA LEU A 122 -7.62 6.59 -24.58
C LEU A 122 -8.55 6.37 -25.77
N VAL A 123 -8.90 7.43 -26.51
CA VAL A 123 -9.87 7.32 -27.61
C VAL A 123 -9.26 6.70 -28.87
N LEU A 124 -7.94 6.81 -29.07
CA LEU A 124 -7.21 6.15 -30.16
C LEU A 124 -6.77 4.72 -29.80
N SER A 125 -7.07 4.19 -28.62
CA SER A 125 -6.62 2.85 -28.23
C SER A 125 -7.31 1.77 -29.07
N GLY A 126 -6.51 0.95 -29.77
CA GLY A 126 -6.95 -0.24 -30.52
C GLY A 126 -6.76 -1.56 -29.76
N ASN A 127 -6.30 -1.49 -28.51
CA ASN A 127 -6.14 -2.64 -27.62
C ASN A 127 -6.80 -2.34 -26.26
N LEU A 128 -7.52 -3.30 -25.68
CA LEU A 128 -8.28 -3.09 -24.43
C LEU A 128 -7.39 -2.76 -23.23
N ILE A 129 -6.21 -3.37 -23.13
CA ILE A 129 -5.29 -3.10 -22.01
C ILE A 129 -4.65 -1.71 -22.19
N LEU A 130 -4.32 -1.33 -23.42
CA LEU A 130 -3.84 0.02 -23.73
C LEU A 130 -4.89 1.08 -23.38
N LEU A 131 -6.17 0.79 -23.66
CA LEU A 131 -7.29 1.65 -23.25
C LEU A 131 -7.32 1.80 -21.72
N ALA A 132 -7.17 0.71 -20.97
CA ALA A 132 -7.11 0.75 -19.50
C ALA A 132 -5.90 1.53 -18.97
N PHE A 133 -4.75 1.43 -19.63
CA PHE A 133 -3.56 2.21 -19.28
C PHE A 133 -3.81 3.72 -19.43
N PHE A 134 -4.31 4.15 -20.58
CA PHE A 134 -4.65 5.57 -20.78
C PHE A 134 -5.82 6.02 -19.91
N TRP A 135 -6.77 5.13 -19.61
CA TRP A 135 -7.83 5.38 -18.64
C TRP A 135 -7.29 5.77 -17.27
N GLU A 136 -6.36 5.01 -16.71
CA GLU A 136 -5.76 5.36 -15.42
C GLU A 136 -4.85 6.59 -15.51
N LEU A 137 -4.15 6.77 -16.63
CA LEU A 137 -3.37 7.98 -16.84
C LEU A 137 -4.25 9.24 -16.79
N THR A 138 -5.47 9.20 -17.34
CA THR A 138 -6.43 10.30 -17.17
C THR A 138 -6.89 10.46 -15.71
N SER A 139 -7.04 9.37 -14.93
CA SER A 139 -7.39 9.42 -13.50
C SER A 139 -6.30 10.17 -12.71
N ILE A 140 -5.03 9.81 -12.93
CA ILE A 140 -3.89 10.36 -12.20
C ILE A 140 -3.69 11.83 -12.56
N ILE A 141 -3.74 12.18 -13.84
CA ILE A 141 -3.50 13.57 -14.26
C ILE A 141 -4.68 14.47 -13.87
N SER A 142 -5.93 13.98 -13.95
CA SER A 142 -7.08 14.75 -13.46
C SER A 142 -7.04 14.98 -11.95
N PHE A 143 -6.56 14.02 -11.16
CA PHE A 143 -6.28 14.21 -9.74
C PHE A 143 -5.32 15.38 -9.50
N LEU A 144 -4.23 15.46 -10.25
CA LEU A 144 -3.25 16.55 -10.14
C LEU A 144 -3.83 17.90 -10.59
N LEU A 145 -4.70 17.91 -11.60
CA LEU A 145 -5.37 19.12 -12.08
C LEU A 145 -6.45 19.63 -11.09
N ILE A 146 -7.21 18.71 -10.47
CA ILE A 146 -8.19 19.07 -9.43
C ILE A 146 -7.46 19.60 -8.19
N GLY A 147 -6.38 18.93 -7.79
CA GLY A 147 -5.53 19.33 -6.68
C GLY A 147 -4.53 20.45 -7.00
N TYR A 148 -4.74 21.24 -8.06
CA TYR A 148 -3.78 22.26 -8.50
C TYR A 148 -3.44 23.25 -7.37
N TRP A 149 -4.45 23.85 -6.75
CA TRP A 149 -4.28 24.67 -5.54
C TRP A 149 -4.23 23.80 -4.28
N HIS A 150 -3.23 22.92 -4.22
CA HIS A 150 -3.00 21.96 -3.13
C HIS A 150 -2.90 22.57 -1.72
N GLN A 151 -2.70 23.88 -1.58
CA GLN A 151 -2.76 24.56 -0.29
C GLN A 151 -4.20 24.58 0.28
N ASN A 152 -5.22 24.61 -0.59
CA ASN A 152 -6.63 24.57 -0.20
C ASN A 152 -7.04 23.14 0.20
N ALA A 153 -7.58 22.98 1.41
CA ALA A 153 -8.08 21.70 1.89
C ALA A 153 -9.19 21.13 1.00
N ALA A 154 -10.14 21.96 0.55
CA ALA A 154 -11.23 21.52 -0.31
C ALA A 154 -10.73 20.96 -1.66
N ALA A 155 -9.68 21.56 -2.23
CA ALA A 155 -9.06 21.07 -3.46
C ALA A 155 -8.39 19.70 -3.25
N ARG A 156 -7.69 19.50 -2.13
CA ARG A 156 -7.09 18.20 -1.78
C ARG A 156 -8.15 17.15 -1.53
N ASP A 157 -9.22 17.49 -0.84
CA ASP A 157 -10.30 16.58 -0.48
C ASP A 157 -11.09 16.14 -1.73
N GLY A 158 -11.45 17.11 -2.58
CA GLY A 158 -12.09 16.85 -3.88
C GLY A 158 -11.22 15.99 -4.79
N ALA A 159 -9.91 16.28 -4.88
CA ALA A 159 -8.97 15.49 -5.68
C ALA A 159 -8.89 14.04 -5.17
N ARG A 160 -8.68 13.83 -3.86
CA ARG A 160 -8.58 12.48 -3.26
C ARG A 160 -9.84 11.68 -3.50
N MET A 161 -11.01 12.28 -3.28
CA MET A 161 -12.29 11.62 -3.51
C MET A 161 -12.47 11.23 -4.99
N ALA A 162 -12.18 12.14 -5.92
CA ALA A 162 -12.25 11.87 -7.35
C ALA A 162 -11.32 10.70 -7.75
N LEU A 163 -10.07 10.68 -7.27
CA LEU A 163 -9.13 9.59 -7.55
C LEU A 163 -9.58 8.26 -6.94
N THR A 164 -10.04 8.25 -5.70
CA THR A 164 -10.49 7.02 -5.06
C THR A 164 -11.70 6.44 -5.79
N VAL A 165 -12.69 7.25 -6.14
CA VAL A 165 -13.90 6.76 -6.83
C VAL A 165 -13.58 6.31 -8.25
N THR A 166 -12.90 7.15 -9.05
CA THR A 166 -12.63 6.85 -10.46
C THR A 166 -11.54 5.80 -10.65
N GLY A 167 -10.52 5.78 -9.79
CA GLY A 167 -9.46 4.77 -9.81
C GLY A 167 -9.94 3.39 -9.33
N THR A 168 -10.79 3.33 -8.30
CA THR A 168 -11.40 2.04 -7.90
C THR A 168 -12.29 1.49 -9.01
N GLY A 169 -13.13 2.34 -9.63
CA GLY A 169 -13.95 1.93 -10.77
C GLY A 169 -13.11 1.53 -11.99
N GLY A 170 -12.03 2.25 -12.29
CA GLY A 170 -11.12 1.92 -13.37
C GLY A 170 -10.37 0.60 -13.17
N LEU A 171 -9.98 0.26 -11.93
CA LEU A 171 -9.43 -1.06 -11.59
C LEU A 171 -10.47 -2.18 -11.76
N CYS A 172 -11.74 -1.96 -11.36
CA CYS A 172 -12.82 -2.91 -11.64
C CYS A 172 -13.00 -3.13 -13.15
N MET A 173 -13.04 -2.05 -13.92
CA MET A 173 -13.12 -2.11 -15.38
C MET A 173 -11.92 -2.83 -15.99
N PHE A 174 -10.71 -2.62 -15.47
CA PHE A 174 -9.53 -3.33 -15.94
C PHE A 174 -9.67 -4.85 -15.82
N ILE A 175 -10.20 -5.35 -14.69
CA ILE A 175 -10.54 -6.77 -14.53
C ILE A 175 -11.61 -7.19 -15.55
N GLY A 176 -12.64 -6.37 -15.78
CA GLY A 176 -13.66 -6.62 -16.80
C GLY A 176 -13.08 -6.73 -18.22
N LEU A 177 -12.13 -5.87 -18.59
CA LEU A 177 -11.45 -5.88 -19.88
C LEU A 177 -10.54 -7.11 -20.04
N ILE A 178 -9.88 -7.55 -18.96
CA ILE A 178 -9.12 -8.82 -18.92
C ILE A 178 -10.05 -10.00 -19.20
N LEU A 179 -11.22 -10.03 -18.55
CA LEU A 179 -12.21 -11.09 -18.75
C LEU A 179 -12.78 -11.08 -20.18
N ILE A 180 -13.03 -9.91 -20.79
CA ILE A 180 -13.42 -9.84 -22.21
C ILE A 180 -12.34 -10.46 -23.09
N GLY A 181 -11.07 -10.09 -22.89
CA GLY A 181 -9.98 -10.67 -23.66
C GLY A 181 -9.80 -12.17 -23.46
N HIS A 182 -10.10 -12.68 -22.26
CA HIS A 182 -10.13 -14.13 -21.99
C HIS A 182 -11.26 -14.84 -22.74
N ILE A 183 -12.47 -14.26 -22.77
CA ILE A 183 -13.63 -14.83 -23.48
C ILE A 183 -13.39 -14.84 -25.00
N VAL A 184 -12.85 -13.75 -25.53
CA VAL A 184 -12.61 -13.57 -26.98
C VAL A 184 -11.33 -14.26 -27.45
N GLY A 185 -10.36 -14.47 -26.55
CA GLY A 185 -9.02 -14.97 -26.89
C GLY A 185 -8.08 -13.89 -27.45
N SER A 186 -8.48 -12.61 -27.44
CA SER A 186 -7.68 -11.50 -27.93
C SER A 186 -8.03 -10.18 -27.24
N TYR A 187 -7.03 -9.31 -27.04
CA TYR A 187 -7.22 -7.95 -26.54
C TYR A 187 -7.33 -6.89 -27.66
N ASP A 188 -7.27 -7.33 -28.92
CA ASP A 188 -7.46 -6.46 -30.08
C ASP A 188 -8.91 -5.98 -30.17
N LEU A 189 -9.11 -4.67 -30.27
CA LEU A 189 -10.44 -4.08 -30.22
C LEU A 189 -11.30 -4.49 -31.41
N ASP A 190 -10.74 -4.68 -32.61
CA ASP A 190 -11.52 -5.08 -33.79
C ASP A 190 -12.07 -6.51 -33.61
N VAL A 191 -11.25 -7.41 -33.07
CA VAL A 191 -11.65 -8.80 -32.75
C VAL A 191 -12.73 -8.82 -31.68
N VAL A 192 -12.59 -7.99 -30.64
CA VAL A 192 -13.58 -7.86 -29.57
C VAL A 192 -14.92 -7.36 -30.13
N LEU A 193 -14.90 -6.30 -30.94
CA LEU A 193 -16.11 -5.72 -31.54
C LEU A 193 -16.84 -6.69 -32.48
N ALA A 194 -16.12 -7.60 -33.13
CA ALA A 194 -16.69 -8.67 -33.95
C ALA A 194 -17.27 -9.84 -33.13
N SER A 195 -16.95 -9.94 -31.84
CA SER A 195 -17.26 -11.10 -30.99
C SER A 195 -18.48 -10.90 -30.06
N GLY A 196 -19.41 -10.03 -30.44
CA GLY A 196 -20.54 -9.63 -29.58
C GLY A 196 -21.44 -10.78 -29.13
N ASN A 197 -21.71 -11.78 -29.98
CA ASN A 197 -22.52 -12.94 -29.58
C ASN A 197 -21.77 -13.83 -28.57
N VAL A 198 -20.49 -14.09 -28.84
CA VAL A 198 -19.61 -14.87 -27.94
C VAL A 198 -19.58 -14.26 -26.53
N ILE A 199 -19.46 -12.93 -26.43
CA ILE A 199 -19.43 -12.23 -25.14
C ILE A 199 -20.78 -12.33 -24.41
N ARG A 200 -21.89 -12.09 -25.11
CA ARG A 200 -23.23 -12.04 -24.50
C ARG A 200 -23.76 -13.42 -24.07
N GLU A 201 -23.37 -14.47 -24.78
CA GLU A 201 -23.77 -15.85 -24.47
C GLU A 201 -22.88 -16.52 -23.41
N HIS A 202 -21.72 -15.94 -23.08
CA HIS A 202 -20.77 -16.52 -22.14
C HIS A 202 -21.27 -16.47 -20.67
N PRO A 203 -21.04 -17.50 -19.83
CA PRO A 203 -21.47 -17.53 -18.43
C PRO A 203 -20.96 -16.36 -17.57
N LEU A 204 -19.80 -15.80 -17.92
CA LEU A 204 -19.20 -14.65 -17.21
C LEU A 204 -19.73 -13.29 -17.68
N TYR A 205 -20.66 -13.23 -18.64
CA TYR A 205 -21.17 -11.98 -19.21
C TYR A 205 -21.63 -10.98 -18.13
N THR A 206 -22.45 -11.41 -17.17
CA THR A 206 -22.97 -10.52 -16.12
C THR A 206 -21.85 -9.93 -15.26
N THR A 207 -20.83 -10.74 -14.93
CA THR A 207 -19.65 -10.28 -14.17
C THR A 207 -18.85 -9.26 -14.97
N VAL A 208 -18.60 -9.53 -16.25
CA VAL A 208 -17.94 -8.61 -17.18
C VAL A 208 -18.71 -7.29 -17.26
N LEU A 209 -20.02 -7.36 -17.48
CA LEU A 209 -20.90 -6.21 -17.59
C LEU A 209 -20.80 -5.33 -16.34
N VAL A 210 -20.97 -5.90 -15.15
CA VAL A 210 -20.88 -5.15 -13.89
C VAL A 210 -19.51 -4.50 -13.71
N LEU A 211 -18.42 -5.22 -14.00
CA LEU A 211 -17.06 -4.69 -13.86
C LEU A 211 -16.77 -3.53 -14.82
N ILE A 212 -17.18 -3.65 -16.09
CA ILE A 212 -17.06 -2.57 -17.08
C ILE A 212 -17.92 -1.36 -16.69
N LEU A 213 -19.16 -1.60 -16.27
CA LEU A 213 -20.07 -0.54 -15.85
C LEU A 213 -19.57 0.18 -14.59
N LEU A 214 -18.92 -0.50 -13.63
CA LEU A 214 -18.31 0.17 -12.48
C LEU A 214 -17.28 1.22 -12.90
N GLY A 215 -16.45 0.95 -13.92
CA GLY A 215 -15.55 1.97 -14.46
C GLY A 215 -16.28 3.07 -15.21
N ALA A 216 -17.15 2.70 -16.15
CA ALA A 216 -17.87 3.68 -16.98
C ALA A 216 -18.73 4.63 -16.15
N LEU A 217 -19.52 4.11 -15.21
CA LEU A 217 -20.45 4.86 -14.37
C LEU A 217 -19.72 5.73 -13.34
N THR A 218 -18.60 5.28 -12.77
CA THR A 218 -17.80 6.12 -11.85
C THR A 218 -17.17 7.30 -12.58
N LYS A 219 -16.58 7.09 -13.76
CA LYS A 219 -15.90 8.14 -14.55
C LYS A 219 -16.86 9.16 -15.15
N SER A 220 -18.06 8.72 -15.54
CA SER A 220 -19.14 9.59 -16.06
C SER A 220 -20.08 10.12 -14.97
N ALA A 221 -19.70 9.99 -13.69
CA ALA A 221 -20.43 10.53 -12.55
C ALA A 221 -21.92 10.12 -12.50
N GLN A 222 -22.22 8.86 -12.82
CA GLN A 222 -23.57 8.31 -12.74
C GLN A 222 -23.92 7.93 -11.30
N PHE A 223 -25.20 7.84 -10.97
CA PHE A 223 -25.69 7.32 -9.70
C PHE A 223 -25.26 5.86 -9.51
N PRO A 224 -24.73 5.47 -8.33
CA PRO A 224 -24.62 6.26 -7.08
C PRO A 224 -23.30 7.05 -6.91
N PHE A 225 -22.42 7.07 -7.91
CA PHE A 225 -21.06 7.64 -7.85
C PHE A 225 -20.95 9.13 -8.21
N HIS A 226 -22.06 9.82 -8.48
CA HIS A 226 -22.06 11.20 -8.96
C HIS A 226 -21.44 12.26 -8.03
N PHE A 227 -21.31 11.96 -6.73
CA PHE A 227 -20.94 12.93 -5.68
C PHE A 227 -19.51 13.48 -5.77
N TRP A 228 -18.60 12.85 -6.51
CA TRP A 228 -17.23 13.36 -6.65
C TRP A 228 -17.14 14.56 -7.58
N LEU A 229 -18.04 14.66 -8.58
CA LEU A 229 -17.96 15.69 -9.63
C LEU A 229 -18.20 17.10 -9.07
N PRO A 230 -19.22 17.37 -8.23
CA PRO A 230 -19.39 18.70 -7.63
C PRO A 230 -18.17 19.13 -6.80
N GLN A 231 -17.53 18.21 -6.08
CA GLN A 231 -16.34 18.53 -5.30
C GLN A 231 -15.07 18.71 -6.14
N ALA A 232 -15.05 18.19 -7.36
CA ALA A 232 -13.98 18.50 -8.32
C ALA A 232 -14.02 19.96 -8.82
N MET A 233 -15.11 20.72 -8.56
CA MET A 233 -15.23 22.14 -8.96
C MET A 233 -14.33 23.11 -8.17
N ALA A 234 -13.59 22.60 -7.18
CA ALA A 234 -12.49 23.33 -6.55
C ALA A 234 -11.33 23.63 -7.53
N ALA A 235 -11.26 22.91 -8.65
CA ALA A 235 -10.26 23.12 -9.69
C ALA A 235 -10.40 24.51 -10.37
N PRO A 236 -9.31 25.02 -10.99
CA PRO A 236 -9.37 26.20 -11.85
C PRO A 236 -10.42 26.02 -12.95
N THR A 237 -11.15 27.08 -13.31
CA THR A 237 -12.24 26.97 -14.30
C THR A 237 -11.81 26.41 -15.67
N PRO A 238 -10.61 26.72 -16.21
CA PRO A 238 -10.13 26.08 -17.43
C PRO A 238 -10.10 24.54 -17.32
N VAL A 239 -9.71 24.00 -16.16
CA VAL A 239 -9.76 22.55 -15.89
C VAL A 239 -11.20 22.07 -15.96
N SER A 240 -12.12 22.73 -15.24
CA SER A 240 -13.53 22.33 -15.23
C SER A 240 -14.17 22.37 -16.63
N ALA A 241 -13.89 23.43 -17.40
CA ALA A 241 -14.36 23.57 -18.77
C ALA A 241 -13.87 22.41 -19.65
N TYR A 242 -12.62 21.97 -19.50
CA TYR A 242 -12.08 20.88 -20.30
C TYR A 242 -12.55 19.49 -19.83
N LEU A 243 -12.35 19.19 -18.54
CA LEU A 243 -12.63 17.88 -17.94
C LEU A 243 -14.12 17.53 -17.94
N HIS A 244 -14.99 18.50 -17.65
CA HIS A 244 -16.42 18.24 -17.44
C HIS A 244 -17.26 18.54 -18.68
N SER A 245 -16.69 19.19 -19.70
CA SER A 245 -17.43 19.42 -20.95
C SER A 245 -17.06 18.41 -22.02
N ALA A 246 -15.77 18.16 -22.26
CA ALA A 246 -15.30 17.50 -23.48
C ALA A 246 -14.59 16.16 -23.28
N THR A 247 -14.06 15.90 -22.07
CA THR A 247 -13.02 14.88 -21.91
C THR A 247 -13.30 13.88 -20.79
N LEU A 248 -12.88 14.16 -19.54
CA LEU A 248 -12.85 13.20 -18.43
C LEU A 248 -14.19 12.49 -18.24
N VAL A 249 -15.27 13.27 -18.12
CA VAL A 249 -16.60 12.71 -17.84
C VAL A 249 -17.20 11.98 -19.04
N LYS A 250 -16.71 12.27 -20.24
CA LYS A 250 -17.09 11.59 -21.47
C LYS A 250 -16.27 10.33 -21.73
N ALA A 251 -15.20 10.06 -20.99
CA ALA A 251 -14.45 8.80 -21.13
C ALA A 251 -15.35 7.59 -20.82
N GLY A 252 -16.19 7.68 -19.79
CA GLY A 252 -17.20 6.67 -19.50
C GLY A 252 -18.22 6.49 -20.61
N ILE A 253 -18.75 7.60 -21.13
CA ILE A 253 -19.67 7.59 -22.27
C ILE A 253 -19.02 7.01 -23.52
N PHE A 254 -17.78 7.39 -23.82
CA PHE A 254 -17.00 6.86 -24.93
C PHE A 254 -16.86 5.34 -24.83
N LEU A 255 -16.53 4.82 -23.66
CA LEU A 255 -16.42 3.38 -23.43
C LEU A 255 -17.76 2.66 -23.61
N LEU A 256 -18.85 3.21 -23.04
CA LEU A 256 -20.20 2.64 -23.18
C LEU A 256 -20.64 2.61 -24.63
N THR A 257 -20.44 3.69 -25.39
CA THR A 257 -20.77 3.74 -26.82
C THR A 257 -19.86 2.84 -27.65
N ARG A 258 -18.55 2.77 -27.34
CA ARG A 258 -17.58 1.94 -28.06
C ARG A 258 -17.87 0.44 -27.87
N LEU A 259 -18.23 0.01 -26.67
CA LEU A 259 -18.58 -1.38 -26.37
C LEU A 259 -20.08 -1.67 -26.53
N TRP A 260 -20.88 -0.69 -26.96
CA TRP A 260 -22.31 -0.87 -27.18
C TRP A 260 -22.63 -2.02 -28.13
N PRO A 261 -21.93 -2.19 -29.29
CA PRO A 261 -22.23 -3.30 -30.21
C PRO A 261 -22.04 -4.69 -29.61
N VAL A 262 -21.24 -4.81 -28.55
CA VAL A 262 -20.87 -6.10 -27.94
C VAL A 262 -21.51 -6.35 -26.58
N LEU A 263 -21.90 -5.30 -25.84
CA LEU A 263 -22.51 -5.42 -24.50
C LEU A 263 -24.01 -5.07 -24.49
N ALA A 264 -24.53 -4.36 -25.48
CA ALA A 264 -25.94 -3.98 -25.48
C ALA A 264 -26.87 -5.12 -25.95
N GLY A 265 -28.18 -4.90 -25.82
CA GLY A 265 -29.23 -5.81 -26.26
C GLY A 265 -29.69 -6.85 -25.23
N THR A 266 -28.99 -6.99 -24.10
CA THR A 266 -29.44 -7.89 -23.02
C THR A 266 -30.33 -7.18 -21.99
N ASP A 267 -31.07 -7.95 -21.20
CA ASP A 267 -31.92 -7.38 -20.13
C ASP A 267 -31.10 -6.74 -19.01
N GLN A 268 -29.96 -7.35 -18.65
CA GLN A 268 -29.06 -6.80 -17.65
C GLN A 268 -28.51 -5.43 -18.06
N TRP A 269 -28.14 -5.25 -19.35
CA TRP A 269 -27.71 -3.95 -19.89
C TRP A 269 -28.81 -2.91 -19.73
N PHE A 270 -30.01 -3.22 -20.23
CA PHE A 270 -31.17 -2.32 -20.19
C PHE A 270 -31.48 -1.87 -18.75
N TRP A 271 -31.55 -2.81 -17.79
CA TRP A 271 -31.85 -2.49 -16.39
C TRP A 271 -30.75 -1.70 -15.70
N ILE A 272 -29.49 -2.14 -15.77
CA ILE A 272 -28.41 -1.51 -15.01
C ILE A 272 -28.08 -0.14 -15.60
N VAL A 273 -27.92 -0.05 -16.92
CA VAL A 273 -27.58 1.20 -17.61
C VAL A 273 -28.77 2.16 -17.62
N GLY A 274 -29.99 1.65 -17.82
CA GLY A 274 -31.22 2.45 -17.81
C GLY A 274 -31.53 3.03 -16.44
N LEU A 275 -31.47 2.23 -15.36
CA LEU A 275 -31.64 2.74 -13.99
C LEU A 275 -30.57 3.76 -13.64
N ALA A 276 -29.30 3.48 -13.96
CA ALA A 276 -28.21 4.42 -13.71
C ALA A 276 -28.44 5.73 -14.49
N GLY A 277 -28.74 5.67 -15.78
CA GLY A 277 -28.96 6.84 -16.63
C GLY A 277 -30.17 7.68 -16.21
N LEU A 278 -31.35 7.07 -16.04
CA LEU A 278 -32.59 7.76 -15.68
C LEU A 278 -32.53 8.37 -14.27
N SER A 279 -32.00 7.63 -13.29
CA SER A 279 -31.82 8.16 -11.94
C SER A 279 -30.82 9.33 -11.93
N THR A 280 -29.72 9.22 -12.68
CA THR A 280 -28.72 10.29 -12.81
C THR A 280 -29.29 11.52 -13.51
N LEU A 281 -30.05 11.32 -14.59
CA LEU A 281 -30.74 12.38 -15.32
C LEU A 281 -31.64 13.19 -14.40
N LEU A 282 -32.52 12.50 -13.66
CA LEU A 282 -33.51 13.12 -12.79
C LEU A 282 -32.87 13.74 -11.54
N LEU A 283 -32.06 12.99 -10.81
CA LEU A 283 -31.41 13.47 -9.59
C LEU A 283 -30.42 14.60 -9.91
N GLY A 284 -29.62 14.48 -10.97
CA GLY A 284 -28.71 15.54 -11.40
C GLY A 284 -29.45 16.85 -11.67
N ALA A 285 -30.57 16.79 -12.40
CA ALA A 285 -31.39 17.97 -12.68
C ALA A 285 -32.02 18.54 -11.40
N TYR A 286 -32.54 17.68 -10.53
CA TYR A 286 -33.15 18.09 -9.26
C TYR A 286 -32.13 18.78 -8.33
N PHE A 287 -30.94 18.20 -8.13
CA PHE A 287 -29.90 18.79 -7.29
C PHE A 287 -29.39 20.13 -7.85
N ALA A 288 -29.30 20.28 -9.18
CA ALA A 288 -28.88 21.52 -9.83
C ALA A 288 -29.80 22.72 -9.48
N ILE A 289 -31.11 22.47 -9.30
CA ILE A 289 -32.08 23.53 -8.94
C ILE A 289 -31.76 24.17 -7.59
N PHE A 290 -31.05 23.49 -6.68
CA PHE A 290 -30.80 23.98 -5.31
C PHE A 290 -29.32 24.30 -5.02
N GLN A 291 -28.45 24.30 -6.04
CA GLN A 291 -27.04 24.73 -5.89
C GLN A 291 -26.95 26.25 -5.77
N GLN A 292 -26.12 26.78 -4.87
CA GLN A 292 -25.93 28.24 -4.78
C GLN A 292 -24.67 28.71 -5.52
N ASP A 293 -23.70 27.82 -5.69
CA ASP A 293 -22.52 28.05 -6.51
C ASP A 293 -22.79 27.78 -8.01
N MET A 294 -22.37 28.71 -8.87
CA MET A 294 -22.53 28.57 -10.32
C MET A 294 -21.84 27.32 -10.89
N LYS A 295 -20.61 27.00 -10.47
CA LYS A 295 -19.92 25.79 -10.96
C LYS A 295 -20.57 24.53 -10.41
N GLY A 296 -21.06 24.55 -9.17
CA GLY A 296 -21.87 23.48 -8.58
C GLY A 296 -23.12 23.18 -9.41
N LEU A 297 -23.87 24.21 -9.80
CA LEU A 297 -25.01 24.08 -10.71
C LEU A 297 -24.58 23.49 -12.07
N LEU A 298 -23.48 23.98 -12.64
CA LEU A 298 -22.95 23.46 -13.90
C LEU A 298 -22.45 22.01 -13.81
N ALA A 299 -21.94 21.59 -12.65
CA ALA A 299 -21.55 20.21 -12.38
C ALA A 299 -22.77 19.28 -12.34
N TYR A 300 -23.81 19.61 -11.59
CA TYR A 300 -25.03 18.80 -11.51
C TYR A 300 -25.81 18.78 -12.83
N SER A 301 -25.83 19.90 -13.57
CA SER A 301 -26.37 19.87 -14.93
C SER A 301 -25.53 19.00 -15.87
N THR A 302 -24.21 18.93 -15.71
CA THR A 302 -23.36 17.97 -16.45
C THR A 302 -23.72 16.53 -16.12
N ILE A 303 -23.87 16.19 -14.83
CA ILE A 303 -24.33 14.88 -14.36
C ILE A 303 -25.66 14.51 -15.05
N SER A 304 -26.62 15.43 -15.05
CA SER A 304 -27.93 15.22 -15.67
C SER A 304 -27.85 14.89 -17.16
N HIS A 305 -27.05 15.64 -17.95
CA HIS A 305 -26.93 15.39 -19.39
C HIS A 305 -26.13 14.11 -19.71
N LEU A 306 -25.15 13.74 -18.87
CA LEU A 306 -24.49 12.43 -18.99
C LEU A 306 -25.46 11.29 -18.65
N GLY A 307 -26.37 11.52 -17.69
CA GLY A 307 -27.49 10.62 -17.41
C GLY A 307 -28.43 10.46 -18.61
N LEU A 308 -28.73 11.55 -19.33
CA LEU A 308 -29.50 11.51 -20.58
C LEU A 308 -28.81 10.62 -21.63
N ILE A 309 -27.51 10.83 -21.87
CA ILE A 309 -26.75 10.03 -22.84
C ILE A 309 -26.70 8.55 -22.43
N THR A 310 -26.52 8.28 -21.15
CA THR A 310 -26.50 6.91 -20.60
C THR A 310 -27.87 6.25 -20.75
N ALA A 311 -28.96 6.98 -20.50
CA ALA A 311 -30.32 6.49 -20.70
C ALA A 311 -30.59 6.16 -22.17
N LEU A 312 -30.18 7.01 -23.11
CA LEU A 312 -30.28 6.73 -24.55
C LEU A 312 -29.54 5.43 -24.93
N LEU A 313 -28.31 5.23 -24.45
CA LEU A 313 -27.56 4.00 -24.71
C LEU A 313 -28.21 2.75 -24.10
N SER A 314 -29.05 2.91 -23.07
CA SER A 314 -29.75 1.79 -22.44
C SER A 314 -30.92 1.25 -23.27
N LEU A 315 -31.58 2.11 -24.06
CA LEU A 315 -32.80 1.78 -24.82
C LEU A 315 -32.59 0.68 -25.88
N GLY A 316 -31.34 0.43 -26.29
CA GLY A 316 -31.03 -0.67 -27.21
C GLY A 316 -31.41 -0.41 -28.67
N SER A 317 -31.89 0.80 -29.01
CA SER A 317 -32.21 1.22 -30.38
C SER A 317 -31.00 1.86 -31.08
N PRO A 318 -30.76 1.54 -32.37
CA PRO A 318 -29.79 2.24 -33.20
C PRO A 318 -30.01 3.76 -33.26
N LEU A 319 -31.27 4.23 -33.32
CA LEU A 319 -31.59 5.66 -33.32
C LEU A 319 -31.25 6.32 -31.97
N ALA A 320 -31.47 5.62 -30.86
CA ALA A 320 -31.05 6.09 -29.55
C ALA A 320 -29.53 6.24 -29.44
N ALA A 321 -28.76 5.35 -30.06
CA ALA A 321 -27.30 5.50 -30.16
C ALA A 321 -26.89 6.72 -31.01
N VAL A 322 -27.59 7.00 -32.11
CA VAL A 322 -27.40 8.25 -32.89
C VAL A 322 -27.63 9.48 -32.01
N ALA A 323 -28.76 9.51 -31.30
CA ALA A 323 -29.11 10.61 -30.41
C ALA A 323 -28.07 10.79 -29.29
N ALA A 324 -27.54 9.68 -28.74
CA ALA A 324 -26.52 9.69 -27.69
C ALA A 324 -25.19 10.32 -28.19
N ILE A 325 -24.73 9.92 -29.38
CA ILE A 325 -23.53 10.47 -30.02
C ILE A 325 -23.72 11.95 -30.31
N PHE A 326 -24.87 12.32 -30.89
CA PHE A 326 -25.16 13.71 -31.23
C PHE A 326 -25.26 14.61 -29.99
N HIS A 327 -25.96 14.16 -28.95
CA HIS A 327 -26.08 14.89 -27.68
C HIS A 327 -24.72 15.04 -26.99
N THR A 328 -23.83 14.05 -27.11
CA THR A 328 -22.46 14.13 -26.58
C THR A 328 -21.68 15.30 -27.19
N MET A 329 -21.80 15.51 -28.50
CA MET A 329 -21.21 16.65 -29.22
C MET A 329 -21.84 17.97 -28.75
N ASN A 330 -23.18 18.06 -28.78
CA ASN A 330 -23.89 19.29 -28.39
C ASN A 330 -23.54 19.71 -26.96
N HIS A 331 -23.56 18.76 -26.03
CA HIS A 331 -23.17 18.98 -24.64
C HIS A 331 -21.75 19.51 -24.50
N ALA A 332 -20.80 19.00 -25.29
CA ALA A 332 -19.42 19.50 -25.24
C ALA A 332 -19.37 21.00 -25.56
N THR A 333 -20.10 21.42 -26.59
CA THR A 333 -20.11 22.80 -27.08
C THR A 333 -20.75 23.76 -26.07
N PHE A 334 -22.01 23.56 -25.69
CA PHE A 334 -22.68 24.50 -24.78
C PHE A 334 -22.10 24.44 -23.36
N LYS A 335 -21.65 23.28 -22.88
CA LYS A 335 -21.11 23.18 -21.50
C LYS A 335 -19.75 23.85 -21.36
N ALA A 336 -18.87 23.71 -22.37
CA ALA A 336 -17.58 24.39 -22.35
C ALA A 336 -17.76 25.91 -22.34
N SER A 337 -18.71 26.42 -23.14
CA SER A 337 -19.05 27.85 -23.16
C SER A 337 -19.59 28.34 -21.81
N LEU A 338 -20.45 27.57 -21.14
CA LEU A 338 -21.01 27.92 -19.82
C LEU A 338 -19.96 27.90 -18.71
N PHE A 339 -19.06 26.91 -18.67
CA PHE A 339 -17.98 26.90 -17.67
C PHE A 339 -17.04 28.08 -17.87
N MET A 340 -16.65 28.40 -19.12
CA MET A 340 -15.80 29.55 -19.39
C MET A 340 -16.50 30.87 -19.04
N ALA A 341 -17.80 31.02 -19.32
CA ALA A 341 -18.59 32.18 -18.92
C ALA A 341 -18.69 32.32 -17.40
N ALA A 342 -18.95 31.21 -16.69
CA ALA A 342 -18.95 31.20 -15.22
C ALA A 342 -17.58 31.56 -14.64
N GLY A 343 -16.49 31.15 -15.31
CA GLY A 343 -15.14 31.53 -14.91
C GLY A 343 -14.79 32.98 -15.19
N ILE A 344 -15.31 33.59 -16.27
CA ILE A 344 -15.22 35.04 -16.49
C ILE A 344 -15.90 35.77 -15.34
N ILE A 345 -17.13 35.38 -15.00
CA ILE A 345 -17.89 36.00 -13.91
C ILE A 345 -17.16 35.87 -12.58
N ASP A 346 -16.63 34.68 -12.25
CA ASP A 346 -15.78 34.45 -11.08
C ASP A 346 -14.53 35.35 -11.07
N HIS A 347 -13.86 35.49 -12.22
CA HIS A 347 -12.63 36.26 -12.35
C HIS A 347 -12.85 37.76 -12.16
N GLU A 348 -13.92 38.30 -12.76
CA GLU A 348 -14.25 39.74 -12.77
C GLU A 348 -15.02 40.20 -11.53
N THR A 349 -15.71 39.31 -10.83
CA THR A 349 -16.45 39.66 -9.60
C THR A 349 -15.77 39.19 -8.32
N GLY A 350 -14.96 38.13 -8.38
CA GLY A 350 -14.31 37.49 -7.23
C GLY A 350 -15.21 36.54 -6.43
N THR A 351 -16.43 36.25 -6.90
CA THR A 351 -17.33 35.28 -6.26
C THR A 351 -18.12 34.49 -7.30
N ARG A 352 -18.65 33.33 -6.88
CA ARG A 352 -19.46 32.41 -7.69
C ARG A 352 -20.86 32.19 -7.11
N ASP A 353 -21.14 32.86 -6.00
CA ASP A 353 -22.39 32.70 -5.26
C ASP A 353 -23.50 33.45 -5.99
N MET A 354 -24.45 32.69 -6.55
CA MET A 354 -25.60 33.22 -7.30
C MET A 354 -26.51 34.12 -6.46
N ARG A 355 -26.36 34.14 -5.13
CA ARG A 355 -27.12 35.03 -4.24
C ARG A 355 -26.54 36.45 -4.21
N ARG A 356 -25.25 36.61 -4.50
CA ARG A 356 -24.53 37.90 -4.56
C ARG A 356 -24.42 38.45 -5.98
N LEU A 357 -24.36 37.56 -6.95
CA LEU A 357 -24.28 37.86 -8.37
C LEU A 357 -25.69 38.12 -8.91
N SER A 358 -26.12 39.37 -8.99
CA SER A 358 -27.39 39.78 -9.61
C SER A 358 -27.22 41.00 -10.51
N GLY A 359 -28.08 41.17 -11.51
CA GLY A 359 -28.07 42.38 -12.36
C GLY A 359 -26.81 42.57 -13.23
N LEU A 360 -26.00 41.51 -13.44
CA LEU A 360 -24.71 41.61 -14.16
C LEU A 360 -24.84 41.98 -15.64
N PHE A 361 -26.02 41.86 -16.26
CA PHE A 361 -26.23 42.25 -17.66
C PHE A 361 -25.82 43.71 -17.94
N ARG A 362 -25.98 44.60 -16.95
CA ARG A 362 -25.62 46.03 -17.07
C ARG A 362 -24.12 46.27 -17.12
N PHE A 363 -23.33 45.36 -16.54
CA PHE A 363 -21.88 45.50 -16.41
C PHE A 363 -21.13 44.67 -17.45
N MET A 364 -21.69 43.52 -17.85
CA MET A 364 -21.09 42.56 -18.77
C MET A 364 -22.10 42.04 -19.82
N PRO A 365 -22.64 42.92 -20.70
CA PRO A 365 -23.72 42.58 -21.63
C PRO A 365 -23.35 41.51 -22.67
N PHE A 366 -22.11 41.48 -23.15
CA PHE A 366 -21.62 40.47 -24.10
C PHE A 366 -21.49 39.11 -23.42
N THR A 367 -20.79 39.06 -22.28
CA THR A 367 -20.64 37.82 -21.50
C THR A 367 -22.00 37.27 -21.08
N ALA A 368 -22.92 38.13 -20.65
CA ALA A 368 -24.28 37.75 -20.29
C ALA A 368 -25.06 37.19 -21.49
N THR A 369 -25.00 37.83 -22.65
CA THR A 369 -25.68 37.35 -23.87
C THR A 369 -25.17 35.97 -24.29
N LEU A 370 -23.86 35.77 -24.32
CA LEU A 370 -23.25 34.48 -24.67
C LEU A 370 -23.66 33.39 -23.68
N ALA A 371 -23.63 33.68 -22.38
CA ALA A 371 -24.05 32.75 -21.34
C ALA A 371 -25.53 32.40 -21.42
N MET A 372 -26.40 33.38 -21.75
CA MET A 372 -27.83 33.16 -21.94
C MET A 372 -28.12 32.25 -23.14
N VAL A 373 -27.46 32.47 -24.29
CA VAL A 373 -27.64 31.62 -25.47
C VAL A 373 -27.15 30.19 -25.18
N ALA A 374 -26.00 30.05 -24.53
CA ALA A 374 -25.49 28.74 -24.12
C ALA A 374 -26.40 28.03 -23.11
N ALA A 375 -26.99 28.76 -22.16
CA ALA A 375 -27.93 28.22 -21.20
C ALA A 375 -29.28 27.87 -21.85
N ALA A 376 -29.73 28.64 -22.85
CA ALA A 376 -30.91 28.31 -23.66
C ALA A 376 -30.68 27.04 -24.50
N ALA A 377 -29.48 26.86 -25.04
CA ALA A 377 -29.10 25.63 -25.74
C ALA A 377 -29.14 24.43 -24.78
N MET A 378 -28.59 24.59 -23.56
CA MET A 378 -28.68 23.58 -22.50
C MET A 378 -30.14 23.28 -22.10
N ALA A 379 -31.01 24.29 -22.02
CA ALA A 379 -32.43 24.12 -21.70
C ALA A 379 -33.18 23.35 -22.80
N GLY A 380 -32.74 23.45 -24.06
CA GLY A 380 -33.42 22.88 -25.22
C GLY A 380 -34.42 23.85 -25.85
N VAL A 381 -34.07 25.14 -25.95
CA VAL A 381 -34.90 26.13 -26.64
C VAL A 381 -34.81 25.89 -28.17
N PRO A 382 -35.93 25.97 -28.92
CA PRO A 382 -35.94 25.79 -30.37
C PRO A 382 -34.90 26.65 -31.10
N LEU A 383 -34.41 26.16 -32.25
CA LEU A 383 -33.33 26.74 -33.07
C LEU A 383 -31.92 26.67 -32.48
N LEU A 384 -31.75 26.11 -31.28
CA LEU A 384 -30.43 25.83 -30.69
C LEU A 384 -30.13 24.33 -30.74
N ASN A 385 -28.85 23.98 -30.85
CA ASN A 385 -28.41 22.59 -30.99
C ASN A 385 -28.96 21.62 -29.93
N GLY A 386 -29.10 22.07 -28.67
CA GLY A 386 -29.61 21.23 -27.59
C GLY A 386 -31.07 20.81 -27.76
N PHE A 387 -31.90 21.60 -28.44
CA PHE A 387 -33.29 21.24 -28.76
C PHE A 387 -33.33 19.98 -29.62
N LEU A 388 -32.58 19.96 -30.73
CA LEU A 388 -32.56 18.85 -31.69
C LEU A 388 -32.24 17.51 -30.99
N SER A 389 -31.19 17.50 -30.18
CA SER A 389 -30.79 16.27 -29.46
C SER A 389 -31.74 15.86 -28.34
N LYS A 390 -32.47 16.80 -27.72
CA LYS A 390 -33.50 16.49 -26.71
C LYS A 390 -34.79 16.00 -27.35
N GLU A 391 -35.17 16.54 -28.50
CA GLU A 391 -36.31 16.04 -29.27
C GLU A 391 -36.08 14.61 -29.75
N MET A 392 -34.88 14.29 -30.23
CA MET A 392 -34.49 12.90 -30.53
C MET A 392 -34.55 12.00 -29.29
N PHE A 393 -34.17 12.51 -28.12
CA PHE A 393 -34.33 11.77 -26.86
C PHE A 393 -35.78 11.53 -26.50
N PHE A 394 -36.67 12.51 -26.67
CA PHE A 394 -38.09 12.32 -26.44
C PHE A 394 -38.73 11.35 -27.44
N ALA A 395 -38.33 11.40 -28.72
CA ALA A 395 -38.77 10.44 -29.72
C ALA A 395 -38.45 9.01 -29.29
N GLU A 396 -37.21 8.74 -28.91
CA GLU A 396 -36.81 7.42 -28.41
C GLU A 396 -37.33 7.13 -27.00
N ALA A 397 -37.74 8.12 -26.20
CA ALA A 397 -38.32 7.84 -24.88
C ALA A 397 -39.77 7.34 -24.96
N ILE A 398 -40.50 7.64 -26.05
CA ILE A 398 -41.90 7.25 -26.24
C ILE A 398 -42.01 5.88 -26.92
N GLU A 399 -41.09 5.60 -27.84
CA GLU A 399 -41.04 4.31 -28.53
C GLU A 399 -40.89 3.18 -27.52
N THR A 400 -41.63 2.07 -27.74
CA THR A 400 -41.54 0.91 -26.87
C THR A 400 -40.45 -0.02 -27.39
N HIS A 401 -39.28 -0.01 -26.74
CA HIS A 401 -38.15 -0.89 -27.06
C HIS A 401 -38.27 -2.26 -26.39
N LYS A 402 -38.86 -2.31 -25.18
CA LYS A 402 -39.14 -3.56 -24.44
C LYS A 402 -40.42 -3.42 -23.61
N TYR A 403 -41.28 -4.44 -23.60
CA TYR A 403 -42.47 -4.48 -22.73
C TYR A 403 -42.09 -4.58 -21.24
N ASN A 404 -41.78 -3.44 -20.62
CA ASN A 404 -41.25 -3.39 -19.26
C ASN A 404 -41.51 -2.04 -18.57
N LEU A 405 -41.50 -2.04 -17.24
CA LEU A 405 -41.81 -0.88 -16.40
C LEU A 405 -40.88 0.31 -16.66
N LEU A 406 -39.57 0.08 -16.84
CA LEU A 406 -38.63 1.17 -17.12
C LEU A 406 -39.03 1.92 -18.38
N ASP A 407 -39.34 1.19 -19.45
CA ASP A 407 -39.69 1.75 -20.75
C ASP A 407 -40.97 2.58 -20.66
N THR A 408 -41.98 2.07 -19.94
CA THR A 408 -43.23 2.79 -19.67
C THR A 408 -43.01 4.08 -18.88
N VAL A 409 -42.02 4.11 -17.97
CA VAL A 409 -41.74 5.27 -17.11
C VAL A 409 -40.76 6.27 -17.77
N THR A 410 -39.94 5.83 -18.72
CA THR A 410 -38.95 6.65 -19.45
C THR A 410 -39.49 8.00 -19.95
N PRO A 411 -40.62 8.09 -20.69
CA PRO A 411 -41.06 9.37 -21.25
C PRO A 411 -41.50 10.36 -20.17
N TYR A 412 -42.10 9.86 -19.08
CA TYR A 412 -42.50 10.69 -17.94
C TYR A 412 -41.27 11.23 -17.18
N VAL A 413 -40.28 10.38 -16.91
CA VAL A 413 -39.02 10.80 -16.26
C VAL A 413 -38.22 11.74 -17.15
N ALA A 414 -38.16 11.48 -18.46
CA ALA A 414 -37.52 12.35 -19.44
C ALA A 414 -38.14 13.75 -19.45
N THR A 415 -39.48 13.83 -19.46
CA THR A 415 -40.21 15.11 -19.43
C THR A 415 -39.97 15.83 -18.12
N LEU A 416 -40.07 15.15 -16.98
CA LEU A 416 -39.86 15.73 -15.66
C LEU A 416 -38.42 16.24 -15.46
N ALA A 417 -37.42 15.46 -15.89
CA ALA A 417 -36.03 15.88 -15.84
C ALA A 417 -35.77 17.08 -16.77
N SER A 418 -36.46 17.17 -17.90
CA SER A 418 -36.38 18.31 -18.80
C SER A 418 -37.05 19.57 -18.23
N ILE A 419 -38.17 19.43 -17.52
CA ILE A 419 -38.77 20.52 -16.69
C ILE A 419 -37.74 21.04 -15.69
N PHE A 420 -37.04 20.15 -14.99
CA PHE A 420 -35.97 20.55 -14.07
C PHE A 420 -34.78 21.20 -14.80
N SER A 421 -34.45 20.72 -16.00
CA SER A 421 -33.41 21.28 -16.86
C SER A 421 -33.69 22.72 -17.26
N VAL A 422 -34.92 23.00 -17.68
CA VAL A 422 -35.36 24.36 -17.98
C VAL A 422 -35.34 25.22 -16.71
N THR A 423 -35.84 24.70 -15.58
CA THR A 423 -35.86 25.40 -14.29
C THR A 423 -34.47 25.88 -13.85
N TYR A 424 -33.47 24.99 -13.79
CA TYR A 424 -32.12 25.42 -13.36
C TYR A 424 -31.42 26.31 -14.40
N SER A 425 -31.72 26.14 -15.69
CA SER A 425 -31.14 26.98 -16.76
C SER A 425 -31.69 28.41 -16.67
N LEU A 426 -33.01 28.54 -16.47
CA LEU A 426 -33.66 29.83 -16.28
C LEU A 426 -33.23 30.48 -14.97
N ARG A 427 -33.06 29.70 -13.90
CA ARG A 427 -32.48 30.19 -12.64
C ARG A 427 -31.08 30.75 -12.83
N PHE A 428 -30.20 30.04 -13.54
CA PHE A 428 -28.86 30.53 -13.86
C PHE A 428 -28.93 31.88 -14.58
N ILE A 429 -29.79 32.00 -15.59
CA ILE A 429 -29.96 33.24 -16.35
C ILE A 429 -30.51 34.38 -15.47
N HIS A 430 -31.65 34.15 -14.81
CA HIS A 430 -32.36 35.18 -14.08
C HIS A 430 -31.62 35.64 -12.83
N SER A 431 -31.10 34.70 -12.02
CA SER A 431 -30.41 35.04 -10.77
C SER A 431 -29.13 35.83 -11.04
N VAL A 432 -28.35 35.44 -12.05
CA VAL A 432 -27.02 36.04 -12.31
C VAL A 432 -27.11 37.36 -13.08
N PHE A 433 -27.94 37.43 -14.13
CA PHE A 433 -27.91 38.54 -15.07
C PHE A 433 -28.99 39.60 -14.84
N PHE A 434 -30.14 39.22 -14.27
CA PHE A 434 -31.28 40.09 -14.05
C PHE A 434 -31.49 40.37 -12.56
N GLY A 435 -32.30 41.39 -12.23
CA GLY A 435 -32.57 41.80 -10.85
C GLY A 435 -31.79 43.05 -10.39
N PRO A 436 -31.70 43.29 -9.07
CA PRO A 436 -31.03 44.47 -8.52
C PRO A 436 -29.51 44.43 -8.77
N PRO A 437 -28.81 45.57 -8.66
CA PRO A 437 -27.36 45.61 -8.74
C PRO A 437 -26.69 44.61 -7.79
N PRO A 438 -25.54 44.03 -8.18
CA PRO A 438 -24.86 43.06 -7.34
C PRO A 438 -24.36 43.74 -6.07
N HIS A 439 -24.29 42.98 -4.97
CA HIS A 439 -23.90 43.48 -3.66
C HIS A 439 -22.75 42.68 -3.08
N ASP A 440 -21.92 43.33 -2.25
CA ASP A 440 -20.77 42.71 -1.59
C ASP A 440 -19.91 41.94 -2.60
N LEU A 441 -19.46 42.56 -3.69
CA LEU A 441 -18.53 41.92 -4.62
C LEU A 441 -17.08 42.28 -4.27
N PRO A 442 -16.16 41.31 -4.20
CA PRO A 442 -14.73 41.58 -4.00
C PRO A 442 -14.10 42.44 -5.10
N LYS A 443 -14.66 42.43 -6.32
CA LYS A 443 -14.21 43.23 -7.46
C LYS A 443 -15.40 43.89 -8.16
N ALA A 444 -15.16 45.07 -8.74
CA ALA A 444 -16.14 45.75 -9.57
C ALA A 444 -16.28 45.00 -10.92
N PRO A 445 -17.48 44.54 -11.30
CA PRO A 445 -17.68 43.79 -12.54
C PRO A 445 -17.43 44.66 -13.77
N HIS A 446 -16.69 44.12 -14.73
CA HIS A 446 -16.50 44.70 -16.06
C HIS A 446 -16.28 43.60 -17.11
N GLU A 447 -16.48 43.89 -18.40
CA GLU A 447 -16.19 42.93 -19.47
C GLU A 447 -14.70 42.54 -19.48
N PRO A 448 -14.37 41.25 -19.73
CA PRO A 448 -12.99 40.82 -19.81
C PRO A 448 -12.37 41.23 -21.15
N PRO A 449 -11.04 41.09 -21.30
CA PRO A 449 -10.39 41.24 -22.60
C PRO A 449 -11.01 40.33 -23.67
N HIS A 450 -11.10 40.82 -24.91
CA HIS A 450 -11.74 40.11 -26.03
C HIS A 450 -11.28 38.65 -26.17
N TRP A 451 -9.97 38.39 -26.08
CA TRP A 451 -9.41 37.05 -26.24
C TRP A 451 -9.77 36.07 -25.12
N MET A 452 -10.24 36.56 -23.95
CA MET A 452 -10.81 35.70 -22.91
C MET A 452 -12.23 35.24 -23.27
N ARG A 453 -13.03 36.08 -23.97
CA ARG A 453 -14.40 35.75 -24.39
C ARG A 453 -14.52 35.13 -25.78
N ALA A 454 -13.54 35.32 -26.66
CA ALA A 454 -13.53 34.79 -28.03
C ALA A 454 -13.78 33.26 -28.11
N PRO A 455 -13.26 32.41 -27.20
CA PRO A 455 -13.59 30.98 -27.20
C PRO A 455 -15.08 30.69 -26.99
N ILE A 456 -15.76 31.51 -26.18
CA ILE A 456 -17.18 31.38 -25.88
C ILE A 456 -18.01 31.82 -27.09
N GLU A 457 -17.62 32.92 -27.73
CA GLU A 457 -18.26 33.42 -28.97
C GLU A 457 -18.27 32.35 -30.06
N PHE A 458 -17.14 31.68 -30.28
CA PHE A 458 -17.04 30.58 -31.25
C PHE A 458 -17.98 29.42 -30.90
N LEU A 459 -18.02 28.99 -29.64
CA LEU A 459 -18.87 27.87 -29.22
C LEU A 459 -20.36 28.23 -29.26
N VAL A 460 -20.74 29.45 -28.90
CA VAL A 460 -22.13 29.92 -28.99
C VAL A 460 -22.57 30.03 -30.45
N LEU A 461 -21.70 30.54 -31.32
CA LEU A 461 -21.94 30.53 -32.77
C LEU A 461 -22.13 29.10 -33.28
N ALA A 462 -21.30 28.15 -32.84
CA ALA A 462 -21.47 26.74 -33.19
C ALA A 462 -22.82 26.17 -32.69
N CYS A 463 -23.29 26.53 -31.48
CA CYS A 463 -24.61 26.11 -30.99
C CYS A 463 -25.77 26.64 -31.86
N LEU A 464 -25.66 27.88 -32.36
CA LEU A 464 -26.65 28.50 -33.25
C LEU A 464 -26.61 27.85 -34.64
N VAL A 465 -25.42 27.74 -35.23
CA VAL A 465 -25.23 27.18 -36.58
C VAL A 465 -25.71 25.72 -36.64
N VAL A 466 -25.35 24.90 -35.64
CA VAL A 466 -25.83 23.52 -35.54
C VAL A 466 -27.34 23.46 -35.25
N GLY A 467 -27.89 24.43 -34.52
CA GLY A 467 -29.33 24.47 -34.25
C GLY A 467 -30.20 24.88 -35.44
N VAL A 468 -29.68 25.74 -36.34
CA VAL A 468 -30.42 26.30 -37.48
C VAL A 468 -30.22 25.48 -38.77
N ILE A 469 -29.00 24.98 -39.03
CA ILE A 469 -28.67 24.20 -40.23
C ILE A 469 -27.84 22.93 -39.88
N PRO A 470 -28.37 22.03 -39.04
CA PRO A 470 -27.65 20.82 -38.58
C PRO A 470 -27.21 19.89 -39.72
N ALA A 471 -28.05 19.68 -40.73
CA ALA A 471 -27.78 18.72 -41.81
C ALA A 471 -26.53 19.07 -42.63
N LEU A 472 -26.28 20.35 -42.88
CA LEU A 472 -25.11 20.83 -43.64
C LEU A 472 -23.84 20.96 -42.78
N THR A 473 -24.01 21.04 -41.46
CA THR A 473 -22.91 21.39 -40.55
C THR A 473 -22.38 20.16 -39.83
N VAL A 474 -23.19 19.55 -38.97
CA VAL A 474 -22.79 18.38 -38.17
C VAL A 474 -23.16 17.05 -38.82
N GLY A 475 -24.15 17.04 -39.73
CA GLY A 475 -24.70 15.84 -40.37
C GLY A 475 -23.64 14.87 -40.92
N PRO A 476 -22.72 15.31 -41.80
CA PRO A 476 -21.69 14.43 -42.37
C PRO A 476 -20.75 13.85 -41.32
N PHE A 477 -20.34 14.66 -40.34
CA PHE A 477 -19.44 14.23 -39.27
C PHE A 477 -20.11 13.26 -38.30
N LEU A 478 -21.38 13.51 -37.95
CA LEU A 478 -22.20 12.63 -37.14
C LEU A 478 -22.41 11.29 -37.86
N HIS A 479 -22.71 11.31 -39.16
CA HIS A 479 -22.91 10.09 -39.94
C HIS A 479 -21.66 9.21 -39.94
N THR A 480 -20.47 9.78 -40.17
CA THR A 480 -19.21 9.03 -40.10
C THR A 480 -18.98 8.43 -38.70
N ALA A 481 -19.30 9.16 -37.63
CA ALA A 481 -19.17 8.64 -36.26
C ALA A 481 -20.15 7.50 -35.97
N VAL A 482 -21.42 7.67 -36.33
CA VAL A 482 -22.48 6.68 -36.16
C VAL A 482 -22.16 5.41 -36.93
N GLN A 483 -21.77 5.53 -38.20
CA GLN A 483 -21.46 4.38 -39.06
C GLN A 483 -20.32 3.54 -38.50
N SER A 484 -19.32 4.17 -37.85
CA SER A 484 -18.22 3.44 -37.21
C SER A 484 -18.61 2.65 -35.97
N VAL A 485 -19.73 3.01 -35.31
CA VAL A 485 -20.24 2.31 -34.11
C VAL A 485 -21.27 1.26 -34.51
N LEU A 486 -22.23 1.63 -35.36
CA LEU A 486 -23.38 0.78 -35.70
C LEU A 486 -23.16 -0.10 -36.95
N GLY A 487 -22.18 0.24 -37.80
CA GLY A 487 -21.92 -0.49 -39.04
C GLY A 487 -23.17 -0.55 -39.93
N GLU A 488 -23.54 -1.74 -40.36
CA GLU A 488 -24.73 -2.00 -41.20
C GLU A 488 -26.06 -1.69 -40.48
N ALA A 489 -26.08 -1.66 -39.15
CA ALA A 489 -27.27 -1.32 -38.37
C ALA A 489 -27.54 0.20 -38.29
N THR A 490 -26.81 1.02 -39.05
CA THR A 490 -26.99 2.48 -39.07
C THR A 490 -28.35 2.84 -39.66
N PRO A 491 -29.27 3.46 -38.89
CA PRO A 491 -30.59 3.79 -39.39
C PRO A 491 -30.55 5.01 -40.31
N VAL A 492 -31.57 5.16 -41.16
CA VAL A 492 -31.84 6.43 -41.83
C VAL A 492 -32.46 7.38 -40.81
N TYR A 493 -31.82 8.52 -40.57
CA TYR A 493 -32.32 9.54 -39.64
C TYR A 493 -32.28 10.93 -40.27
N SER A 494 -33.16 11.81 -39.80
CA SER A 494 -33.25 13.20 -40.27
C SER A 494 -32.93 14.16 -39.13
N LEU A 495 -31.97 15.05 -39.37
CA LEU A 495 -31.64 16.17 -38.48
C LEU A 495 -32.48 17.41 -38.84
N ALA A 496 -33.74 17.26 -39.26
CA ALA A 496 -34.58 18.42 -39.52
C ALA A 496 -34.72 19.29 -38.26
N VAL A 497 -34.81 20.61 -38.43
CA VAL A 497 -35.08 21.53 -37.30
C VAL A 497 -36.55 21.49 -36.88
N TRP A 498 -37.40 21.02 -37.78
CA TRP A 498 -38.84 20.95 -37.59
C TRP A 498 -39.38 19.66 -38.21
N HIS A 499 -39.92 18.77 -37.37
CA HIS A 499 -40.53 17.50 -37.80
C HIS A 499 -42.07 17.56 -37.81
N GLY A 500 -42.66 18.75 -37.66
CA GLY A 500 -44.12 18.94 -37.56
C GLY A 500 -44.64 18.85 -36.12
N TRP A 501 -45.97 18.94 -35.97
CA TRP A 501 -46.62 18.77 -34.67
C TRP A 501 -46.63 17.28 -34.27
N ASN A 502 -45.70 16.91 -33.40
CA ASN A 502 -45.53 15.54 -32.90
C ASN A 502 -45.52 15.50 -31.35
N VAL A 503 -45.55 14.30 -30.77
CA VAL A 503 -45.53 14.12 -29.31
C VAL A 503 -44.20 14.59 -28.67
N PRO A 504 -43.01 14.31 -29.24
CA PRO A 504 -41.74 14.87 -28.76
C PRO A 504 -41.71 16.41 -28.64
N LEU A 505 -42.29 17.11 -29.61
CA LEU A 505 -42.44 18.57 -29.60
C LEU A 505 -43.39 19.01 -28.49
N LEU A 506 -44.52 18.31 -28.31
CA LEU A 506 -45.44 18.58 -27.20
C LEU A 506 -44.74 18.40 -25.84
N MET A 507 -43.96 17.33 -25.65
CA MET A 507 -43.16 17.12 -24.44
C MET A 507 -42.14 18.24 -24.22
N SER A 508 -41.50 18.71 -25.30
CA SER A 508 -40.57 19.86 -25.25
C SER A 508 -41.27 21.15 -24.84
N LEU A 509 -42.46 21.43 -25.37
CA LEU A 509 -43.28 22.58 -24.99
C LEU A 509 -43.75 22.49 -23.54
N ILE A 510 -44.18 21.30 -23.10
CA ILE A 510 -44.53 21.02 -21.69
C ILE A 510 -43.31 21.24 -20.79
N ALA A 511 -42.12 20.80 -21.21
CA ALA A 511 -40.89 21.00 -20.45
C ALA A 511 -40.54 22.49 -20.31
N LEU A 512 -40.66 23.26 -21.39
CA LEU A 512 -40.41 24.71 -21.40
C LEU A 512 -41.43 25.47 -20.53
N ALA A 513 -42.72 25.21 -20.70
CA ALA A 513 -43.78 25.85 -19.93
C ALA A 513 -43.74 25.45 -18.45
N GLY A 514 -43.64 24.14 -18.18
CA GLY A 514 -43.57 23.59 -16.83
C GLY A 514 -42.33 24.04 -16.07
N GLY A 515 -41.16 24.06 -16.72
CA GLY A 515 -39.92 24.54 -16.09
C GLY A 515 -39.95 26.04 -15.79
N THR A 516 -40.54 26.83 -16.69
CA THR A 516 -40.74 28.28 -16.47
C THR A 516 -41.70 28.52 -15.30
N ALA A 517 -42.84 27.82 -15.26
CA ALA A 517 -43.80 27.92 -14.17
C ALA A 517 -43.19 27.50 -12.83
N LEU A 518 -42.45 26.39 -12.80
CA LEU A 518 -41.76 25.89 -11.61
C LEU A 518 -40.73 26.91 -11.09
N PHE A 519 -39.93 27.49 -11.97
CA PHE A 519 -38.99 28.56 -11.59
C PHE A 519 -39.71 29.77 -11.01
N LEU A 520 -40.75 30.27 -11.67
CA LEU A 520 -41.50 31.44 -11.20
C LEU A 520 -42.14 31.21 -9.82
N MET A 521 -42.63 30.00 -9.56
CA MET A 521 -43.16 29.59 -8.25
C MET A 521 -42.06 29.51 -7.17
N MET A 522 -40.86 29.03 -7.54
CA MET A 522 -39.78 28.79 -6.58
C MET A 522 -38.79 29.97 -6.42
N LYS A 523 -38.85 31.01 -7.26
CA LYS A 523 -37.82 32.06 -7.32
C LYS A 523 -37.52 32.72 -5.97
N SER A 524 -38.54 33.01 -5.17
CA SER A 524 -38.40 33.66 -3.85
C SER A 524 -37.73 32.74 -2.83
N TYR A 525 -38.05 31.44 -2.87
CA TYR A 525 -37.43 30.43 -2.02
C TYR A 525 -35.96 30.23 -2.41
N LEU A 526 -35.67 30.07 -3.70
CA LEU A 526 -34.31 29.79 -4.19
C LEU A 526 -33.31 30.93 -3.95
N ALA A 527 -33.80 32.17 -3.87
CA ALA A 527 -32.97 33.33 -3.55
C ALA A 527 -32.45 33.31 -2.09
N THR A 528 -33.19 32.67 -1.17
CA THR A 528 -32.87 32.63 0.27
C THR A 528 -32.56 31.23 0.78
N SER A 529 -32.73 30.20 -0.05
CA SER A 529 -32.58 28.81 0.37
C SER A 529 -31.15 28.46 0.75
N ILE A 530 -31.01 27.59 1.74
CA ILE A 530 -29.73 26.98 2.07
C ILE A 530 -29.37 26.00 0.93
N GLU A 531 -28.07 25.86 0.66
CA GLU A 531 -27.58 25.00 -0.39
C GLU A 531 -28.00 23.53 -0.19
N GLY A 532 -28.47 22.91 -1.28
CA GLY A 532 -28.90 21.52 -1.34
C GLY A 532 -30.43 21.32 -1.25
N PRO A 533 -30.95 20.22 -1.84
CA PRO A 533 -32.39 19.96 -1.89
C PRO A 533 -32.96 19.60 -0.50
N PRO A 534 -34.19 20.05 -0.17
CA PRO A 534 -34.76 19.91 1.17
C PRO A 534 -34.91 18.45 1.63
N LEU A 535 -35.25 17.53 0.73
CA LEU A 535 -35.47 16.10 1.04
C LEU A 535 -34.15 15.33 1.26
N PHE A 536 -33.11 15.63 0.48
CA PHE A 536 -31.84 14.91 0.52
C PHE A 536 -30.74 15.65 1.29
N ARG A 537 -31.06 16.76 1.95
CA ARG A 537 -30.08 17.59 2.67
C ARG A 537 -29.29 16.84 3.74
N ARG A 538 -29.85 15.76 4.30
CA ARG A 538 -29.17 14.91 5.31
C ARG A 538 -28.32 13.79 4.68
N LEU A 539 -28.53 13.49 3.40
CA LEU A 539 -27.86 12.43 2.64
C LEU A 539 -26.80 13.05 1.70
N GLU A 540 -25.75 13.63 2.29
CA GLU A 540 -24.63 14.17 1.52
C GLU A 540 -23.65 13.05 1.12
N GLY A 541 -23.52 12.80 -0.19
CA GLY A 541 -22.64 11.75 -0.72
C GLY A 541 -21.18 11.85 -0.25
N GLN A 542 -20.65 13.06 -0.10
CA GLN A 542 -19.32 13.30 0.47
C GLN A 542 -19.20 12.76 1.91
N ARG A 543 -20.17 13.07 2.79
CA ARG A 543 -20.14 12.60 4.19
C ARG A 543 -20.25 11.09 4.28
N ILE A 544 -21.03 10.47 3.40
CA ILE A 544 -21.16 9.02 3.31
C ILE A 544 -19.80 8.42 2.92
N PHE A 545 -19.15 8.95 1.87
CA PHE A 545 -17.83 8.54 1.43
C PHE A 545 -16.78 8.65 2.55
N GLU A 546 -16.69 9.80 3.22
CA GLU A 546 -15.75 10.02 4.32
C GLU A 546 -15.99 9.04 5.49
N ARG A 547 -17.25 8.78 5.85
CA ARG A 547 -17.60 7.83 6.91
C ARG A 547 -17.19 6.40 6.56
N VAL A 548 -17.41 5.99 5.31
CA VAL A 548 -16.98 4.68 4.80
C VAL A 548 -15.45 4.59 4.86
N LEU A 549 -14.75 5.60 4.35
CA LEU A 549 -13.29 5.63 4.33
C LEU A 549 -12.69 5.53 5.73
N VAL A 550 -13.18 6.31 6.70
CA VAL A 550 -12.73 6.25 8.11
C VAL A 550 -13.05 4.89 8.74
N THR A 551 -14.20 4.30 8.43
CA THR A 551 -14.58 3.00 8.99
C THR A 551 -13.65 1.89 8.48
N LEU A 552 -13.37 1.85 7.19
CA LEU A 552 -12.48 0.86 6.57
C LEU A 552 -11.01 1.09 6.98
N SER A 553 -10.48 2.30 6.74
CA SER A 553 -9.05 2.60 6.88
C SER A 553 -8.58 2.75 8.33
N TRP A 554 -9.46 3.16 9.24
CA TRP A 554 -9.08 3.42 10.64
C TRP A 554 -9.71 2.41 11.60
N LYS A 555 -11.05 2.31 11.65
CA LYS A 555 -11.72 1.49 12.67
C LYS A 555 -11.45 0.00 12.45
N TRP A 556 -11.67 -0.50 11.24
CA TRP A 556 -11.48 -1.91 10.93
C TRP A 556 -10.00 -2.27 10.90
N ALA A 557 -9.17 -1.48 10.23
CA ALA A 557 -7.72 -1.70 10.22
C ALA A 557 -7.14 -1.76 11.64
N ARG A 558 -7.48 -0.81 12.52
CA ARG A 558 -7.00 -0.81 13.91
C ARG A 558 -7.58 -1.96 14.74
N SER A 559 -8.82 -2.37 14.48
CA SER A 559 -9.42 -3.55 15.13
C SER A 559 -8.66 -4.83 14.75
N ILE A 560 -8.34 -4.99 13.46
CA ILE A 560 -7.51 -6.09 12.96
C ILE A 560 -6.11 -6.01 13.56
N GLU A 561 -5.47 -4.85 13.54
CA GLU A 561 -4.15 -4.64 14.12
C GLU A 561 -4.11 -4.96 15.63
N MET A 562 -5.14 -4.58 16.41
CA MET A 562 -5.17 -4.91 17.83
C MET A 562 -5.34 -6.42 18.09
N ARG A 563 -6.04 -7.14 17.22
CA ARG A 563 -6.32 -8.59 17.38
C ARG A 563 -5.20 -9.48 16.81
N ALA A 564 -4.72 -9.14 15.63
CA ALA A 564 -3.76 -9.91 14.83
C ALA A 564 -2.35 -9.28 14.79
N GLY A 565 -2.17 -8.09 15.37
CA GLY A 565 -0.89 -7.40 15.35
C GLY A 565 0.20 -8.14 16.15
N THR A 566 1.43 -7.94 15.70
CA THR A 566 2.64 -8.56 16.26
C THR A 566 3.37 -7.62 17.22
N ARG A 567 2.71 -6.61 17.81
CA ARG A 567 3.37 -5.63 18.71
C ARG A 567 3.89 -6.25 20.02
N ARG A 568 3.34 -7.39 20.46
CA ARG A 568 3.72 -8.07 21.70
C ARG A 568 4.43 -9.40 21.40
N LEU A 569 5.57 -9.65 22.05
CA LEU A 569 6.34 -10.89 21.90
C LEU A 569 5.48 -12.15 22.14
N GLN A 570 4.57 -12.13 23.12
CA GLN A 570 3.66 -13.26 23.38
C GLN A 570 2.77 -13.60 22.17
N GLN A 571 2.29 -12.58 21.43
CA GLN A 571 1.47 -12.80 20.24
C GLN A 571 2.34 -13.30 19.07
N GLN A 572 3.55 -12.75 18.91
CA GLN A 572 4.53 -13.22 17.93
C GLN A 572 4.87 -14.69 18.14
N MET A 573 5.28 -15.06 19.37
CA MET A 573 5.62 -16.44 19.72
C MET A 573 4.45 -17.39 19.55
N ARG A 574 3.24 -16.97 19.94
CA ARG A 574 2.02 -17.76 19.72
C ARG A 574 1.78 -18.02 18.24
N ILE A 575 1.85 -16.99 17.40
CA ILE A 575 1.62 -17.12 15.95
C ILE A 575 2.69 -18.04 15.35
N LEU A 576 3.95 -17.85 15.72
CA LEU A 576 5.07 -18.68 15.28
C LEU A 576 4.82 -20.15 15.64
N VAL A 577 4.58 -20.47 16.92
CA VAL A 577 4.33 -21.84 17.38
C VAL A 577 3.08 -22.44 16.73
N ALA A 578 1.99 -21.69 16.61
CA ALA A 578 0.77 -22.16 15.96
C ALA A 578 0.98 -22.45 14.47
N LEU A 579 1.72 -21.60 13.74
CA LEU A 579 2.07 -21.83 12.34
C LEU A 579 3.02 -23.02 12.18
N SER A 580 4.02 -23.18 13.07
CA SER A 580 4.92 -24.34 13.05
C SER A 580 4.17 -25.65 13.30
N ILE A 581 3.24 -25.65 14.26
CA ILE A 581 2.34 -26.78 14.50
C ILE A 581 1.51 -27.08 13.26
N ALA A 582 0.83 -26.08 12.70
CA ALA A 582 -0.03 -26.25 11.53
C ALA A 582 0.76 -26.77 10.31
N ALA A 583 1.92 -26.18 10.02
CA ALA A 583 2.79 -26.61 8.93
C ALA A 583 3.26 -28.05 9.13
N GLY A 584 3.76 -28.40 10.33
CA GLY A 584 4.19 -29.77 10.64
C GLY A 584 3.06 -30.77 10.52
N THR A 585 1.87 -30.44 11.05
CA THR A 585 0.69 -31.30 11.01
C THR A 585 0.17 -31.50 9.59
N ILE A 586 0.06 -30.44 8.78
CA ILE A 586 -0.37 -30.52 7.37
C ILE A 586 0.58 -31.40 6.56
N VAL A 587 1.91 -31.23 6.71
CA VAL A 587 2.90 -32.03 5.99
C VAL A 587 2.83 -33.49 6.40
N LEU A 588 2.73 -33.78 7.70
CA LEU A 588 2.65 -35.16 8.20
C LEU A 588 1.38 -35.87 7.70
N PHE A 589 0.21 -35.23 7.79
CA PHE A 589 -1.03 -35.85 7.33
C PHE A 589 -1.13 -35.97 5.80
N SER A 590 -0.64 -34.98 5.04
CA SER A 590 -0.65 -35.04 3.57
C SER A 590 0.25 -36.15 3.00
N HIS A 591 1.32 -36.52 3.71
CA HIS A 591 2.26 -37.57 3.30
C HIS A 591 2.01 -38.92 3.99
N GLY A 592 0.82 -39.11 4.59
CA GLY A 592 0.43 -40.39 5.17
C GLY A 592 1.30 -40.80 6.37
N PHE A 593 1.65 -39.87 7.25
CA PHE A 593 2.42 -40.17 8.46
C PHE A 593 1.68 -41.21 9.32
N ASN A 594 2.28 -42.40 9.40
CA ASN A 594 1.82 -43.47 10.27
C ASN A 594 2.66 -43.45 11.57
N PRO A 595 2.08 -43.02 12.70
CA PRO A 595 2.80 -43.01 13.97
C PRO A 595 3.19 -44.43 14.38
N ALA A 596 4.43 -44.61 14.83
CA ALA A 596 4.88 -45.90 15.36
C ALA A 596 4.08 -46.25 16.63
N LYS A 597 3.73 -47.53 16.80
CA LYS A 597 3.07 -48.01 18.04
C LYS A 597 4.03 -47.80 19.22
N ILE A 598 3.59 -47.08 20.24
CA ILE A 598 4.37 -46.87 21.47
C ILE A 598 4.47 -48.20 22.22
N LEU A 599 5.67 -48.77 22.24
CA LEU A 599 5.99 -49.98 22.97
C LEU A 599 6.91 -49.65 24.14
N PHE A 600 6.47 -49.96 25.35
CA PHE A 600 7.29 -49.90 26.56
C PHE A 600 8.01 -51.24 26.74
N ARG A 601 9.24 -51.35 26.24
CA ARG A 601 10.11 -52.52 26.43
C ARG A 601 11.51 -52.04 26.80
N SER A 602 12.17 -52.74 27.73
CA SER A 602 13.56 -52.50 28.13
C SER A 602 13.83 -51.09 28.69
N ILE A 603 12.96 -50.61 29.58
CA ILE A 603 13.19 -49.35 30.30
C ILE A 603 14.24 -49.60 31.39
N ASP A 604 15.40 -48.97 31.27
CA ASP A 604 16.38 -48.91 32.34
C ASP A 604 15.83 -48.01 33.48
N PRO A 605 15.63 -48.54 34.71
CA PRO A 605 15.05 -47.77 35.80
C PRO A 605 15.90 -46.57 36.22
N ALA A 606 17.24 -46.67 36.14
CA ALA A 606 18.14 -45.59 36.52
C ALA A 606 18.09 -44.45 35.50
N PHE A 607 18.10 -44.78 34.21
CA PHE A 607 17.96 -43.79 33.14
C PHE A 607 16.59 -43.11 33.16
N ALA A 608 15.52 -43.86 33.43
CA ALA A 608 14.17 -43.32 33.59
C ALA A 608 14.07 -42.35 34.77
N LEU A 609 14.71 -42.67 35.90
CA LEU A 609 14.75 -41.79 37.08
C LEU A 609 15.47 -40.47 36.76
N ILE A 610 16.61 -40.52 36.06
CA ILE A 610 17.36 -39.33 35.63
C ILE A 610 16.46 -38.39 34.80
N TRP A 611 15.72 -38.94 33.84
CA TRP A 611 14.79 -38.16 33.00
C TRP A 611 13.55 -37.67 33.76
N LEU A 612 13.05 -38.42 34.75
CA LEU A 612 11.96 -37.96 35.62
C LEU A 612 12.39 -36.71 36.39
N VAL A 613 13.60 -36.73 36.97
CA VAL A 613 14.19 -35.55 37.63
C VAL A 613 14.33 -34.39 36.64
N GLY A 614 14.83 -34.64 35.43
CA GLY A 614 14.95 -33.61 34.38
C GLY A 614 13.62 -32.98 33.98
N MET A 615 12.57 -33.79 33.81
CA MET A 615 11.21 -33.31 33.51
C MET A 615 10.64 -32.49 34.66
N ALA A 616 10.80 -32.93 35.91
CA ALA A 616 10.38 -32.18 37.08
C ALA A 616 11.10 -30.83 37.18
N CYS A 617 12.40 -30.82 36.92
CA CYS A 617 13.22 -29.61 36.83
C CYS A 617 12.73 -28.67 35.71
N ALA A 618 12.47 -29.16 34.50
CA ALA A 618 12.01 -28.33 33.38
C ALA A 618 10.61 -27.72 33.62
N VAL A 619 9.66 -28.53 34.11
CA VAL A 619 8.30 -28.06 34.45
C VAL A 619 8.36 -27.08 35.62
N GLY A 620 9.16 -27.38 36.65
CA GLY A 620 9.39 -26.49 37.78
C GLY A 620 10.02 -25.16 37.35
N ALA A 621 11.00 -25.19 36.44
CA ALA A 621 11.62 -23.99 35.90
C ALA A 621 10.59 -23.10 35.19
N ALA A 622 9.73 -23.68 34.34
CA ALA A 622 8.67 -22.96 33.65
C ALA A 622 7.62 -22.37 34.59
N TYR A 623 7.23 -23.12 35.64
CA TYR A 623 6.28 -22.66 36.65
C TYR A 623 6.84 -21.49 37.48
N GLN A 624 8.09 -21.62 37.91
CA GLN A 624 8.75 -20.65 38.79
C GLN A 624 9.26 -19.39 38.06
N ALA A 625 9.42 -19.43 36.74
CA ALA A 625 10.02 -18.35 35.94
C ALA A 625 9.35 -16.98 36.13
N LYS A 626 8.05 -16.93 36.45
CA LYS A 626 7.31 -15.68 36.61
C LYS A 626 7.68 -14.93 37.89
N PHE A 627 7.80 -15.66 39.01
CA PHE A 627 7.91 -15.07 40.35
C PHE A 627 9.24 -15.40 41.04
N HIS A 628 9.74 -16.63 40.92
CA HIS A 628 10.97 -17.11 41.56
C HIS A 628 12.06 -17.40 40.53
N ARG A 629 12.63 -16.33 39.95
CA ARG A 629 13.62 -16.46 38.85
C ARG A 629 14.91 -17.18 39.24
N LEU A 630 15.38 -17.01 40.47
CA LEU A 630 16.54 -17.74 40.99
C LEU A 630 16.26 -19.25 41.03
N ALA A 631 15.10 -19.64 41.60
CA ALA A 631 14.68 -21.03 41.64
C ALA A 631 14.49 -21.60 40.23
N SER A 632 13.89 -20.82 39.32
CA SER A 632 13.74 -21.20 37.91
C SER A 632 15.08 -21.48 37.24
N LEU A 633 16.09 -20.65 37.49
CA LEU A 633 17.44 -20.84 36.94
C LEU A 633 18.14 -22.07 37.54
N VAL A 634 18.02 -22.31 38.85
CA VAL A 634 18.57 -23.51 39.50
C VAL A 634 17.92 -24.77 38.94
N LEU A 635 16.60 -24.76 38.75
CA LEU A 635 15.87 -25.87 38.15
C LEU A 635 16.24 -26.07 36.68
N LEU A 636 16.49 -24.99 35.93
CA LEU A 636 17.02 -25.08 34.56
C LEU A 636 18.41 -25.74 34.53
N GLY A 637 19.30 -25.36 35.44
CA GLY A 637 20.61 -26.01 35.61
C GLY A 637 20.51 -27.48 35.97
N GLY A 638 19.51 -27.87 36.78
CA GLY A 638 19.20 -29.28 37.05
C GLY A 638 18.80 -30.05 35.79
N ALA A 639 17.99 -29.45 34.91
CA ALA A 639 17.66 -30.04 33.61
C ALA A 639 18.89 -30.13 32.67
N GLY A 640 19.76 -29.11 32.69
CA GLY A 640 21.05 -29.12 31.99
C GLY A 640 21.98 -30.24 32.46
N LEU A 641 22.06 -30.50 33.77
CA LEU A 641 22.83 -31.61 34.34
C LEU A 641 22.28 -32.97 33.89
N VAL A 642 20.96 -33.14 33.87
CA VAL A 642 20.31 -34.35 33.34
C VAL A 642 20.64 -34.57 31.85
N THR A 643 20.68 -33.49 31.07
CA THR A 643 21.11 -33.52 29.66
C THR A 643 22.58 -33.95 29.54
N CYS A 644 23.46 -33.41 30.38
CA CYS A 644 24.87 -33.82 30.45
C CYS A 644 25.03 -35.31 30.81
N LEU A 645 24.31 -35.81 31.82
CA LEU A 645 24.33 -37.22 32.21
C LEU A 645 23.81 -38.11 31.09
N THR A 646 22.82 -37.63 30.32
CA THR A 646 22.32 -38.35 29.13
C THR A 646 23.41 -38.46 28.06
N PHE A 647 24.20 -37.41 27.80
CA PHE A 647 25.33 -37.50 26.87
C PHE A 647 26.38 -38.51 27.34
N VAL A 648 26.70 -38.54 28.64
CA VAL A 648 27.62 -39.56 29.19
C VAL A 648 27.03 -40.96 29.00
N TRP A 649 25.74 -41.16 29.30
CA TRP A 649 25.05 -42.43 29.15
C TRP A 649 25.05 -42.93 27.69
N LEU A 650 24.93 -42.02 26.74
CA LEU A 650 24.97 -42.30 25.31
C LEU A 650 26.39 -42.28 24.72
N SER A 651 27.43 -42.34 25.55
CA SER A 651 28.84 -42.38 25.13
C SER A 651 29.27 -41.17 24.28
N ALA A 652 28.74 -39.98 24.57
CA ALA A 652 29.10 -38.71 23.94
C ALA A 652 29.86 -37.79 24.93
N PRO A 653 31.11 -38.11 25.29
CA PRO A 653 31.85 -37.40 26.35
C PRO A 653 32.21 -35.95 25.99
N ASP A 654 32.50 -35.63 24.72
CA ASP A 654 32.76 -34.24 24.27
C ASP A 654 31.55 -33.33 24.46
N LEU A 655 30.35 -33.83 24.12
CA LEU A 655 29.08 -33.13 24.34
C LEU A 655 28.79 -32.97 25.84
N ALA A 656 29.11 -33.97 26.66
CA ALA A 656 28.92 -33.89 28.11
C ALA A 656 29.81 -32.80 28.73
N VAL A 657 31.11 -32.78 28.42
CA VAL A 657 32.06 -31.78 28.95
C VAL A 657 31.66 -30.38 28.50
N THR A 658 31.35 -30.20 27.23
CA THR A 658 30.92 -28.90 26.69
C THR A 658 29.60 -28.43 27.32
N GLN A 659 28.59 -29.30 27.41
CA GLN A 659 27.30 -28.98 28.05
C GLN A 659 27.50 -28.54 29.50
N LEU A 660 28.31 -29.26 30.28
CA LEU A 660 28.56 -28.91 31.68
C LEU A 660 29.25 -27.55 31.82
N LEU A 661 30.28 -27.29 31.02
CA LEU A 661 31.02 -26.03 31.05
C LEU A 661 30.14 -24.85 30.60
N VAL A 662 29.36 -25.03 29.53
CA VAL A 662 28.41 -24.03 29.04
C VAL A 662 27.36 -23.73 30.12
N GLU A 663 26.78 -24.76 30.74
CA GLU A 663 25.75 -24.60 31.78
C GLU A 663 26.25 -23.77 32.96
N ILE A 664 27.49 -24.03 33.41
CA ILE A 664 28.14 -23.27 34.49
C ILE A 664 28.27 -21.79 34.08
N VAL A 665 28.82 -21.52 32.89
CA VAL A 665 29.03 -20.16 32.41
C VAL A 665 27.72 -19.41 32.21
N THR A 666 26.75 -20.00 31.52
CA THR A 666 25.46 -19.35 31.24
C THR A 666 24.69 -19.10 32.53
N THR A 667 24.68 -20.04 33.47
CA THR A 667 24.05 -19.86 34.78
C THR A 667 24.66 -18.66 35.50
N VAL A 668 25.99 -18.55 35.57
CA VAL A 668 26.65 -17.42 36.24
C VAL A 668 26.38 -16.10 35.53
N LEU A 669 26.46 -16.05 34.20
CA LEU A 669 26.18 -14.83 33.44
C LEU A 669 24.71 -14.38 33.58
N ILE A 670 23.76 -15.31 33.58
CA ILE A 670 22.34 -15.00 33.81
C ILE A 670 22.12 -14.53 35.25
N LEU A 671 22.74 -15.15 36.26
CA LEU A 671 22.67 -14.71 37.66
C LEU A 671 23.16 -13.26 37.82
N LEU A 672 24.28 -12.91 37.17
CA LEU A 672 24.79 -11.54 37.17
C LEU A 672 23.81 -10.55 36.51
N GLY A 673 23.09 -10.99 35.48
CA GLY A 673 22.04 -10.22 34.82
C GLY A 673 20.75 -10.09 35.65
N LEU A 674 20.35 -11.12 36.39
CA LEU A 674 19.09 -11.18 37.14
C LEU A 674 18.95 -10.06 38.18
N ARG A 675 20.06 -9.58 38.74
CA ARG A 675 20.07 -8.44 39.68
C ARG A 675 19.39 -7.19 39.09
N TRP A 676 19.49 -6.99 37.78
CA TRP A 676 18.99 -5.78 37.11
C TRP A 676 17.52 -5.86 36.73
N LEU A 677 16.84 -6.94 37.10
CA LEU A 677 15.43 -7.12 36.82
C LEU A 677 14.58 -6.92 38.09
N PRO A 678 13.45 -6.21 37.99
CA PRO A 678 12.58 -6.00 39.14
C PRO A 678 11.99 -7.33 39.64
N LYS A 679 11.95 -7.48 40.97
CA LYS A 679 11.27 -8.59 41.65
C LYS A 679 9.77 -8.46 41.41
N ARG A 680 9.11 -9.54 40.99
CA ARG A 680 7.64 -9.58 40.88
C ARG A 680 7.07 -10.16 42.17
N ILE A 681 6.16 -9.44 42.81
CA ILE A 681 5.50 -9.86 44.05
C ILE A 681 4.24 -10.65 43.69
N GLU A 682 4.12 -11.86 44.22
CA GLU A 682 3.02 -12.79 43.94
C GLU A 682 1.65 -12.27 44.44
N ASN A 683 1.65 -11.53 45.56
CA ASN A 683 0.46 -11.04 46.26
C ASN A 683 -0.38 -9.98 45.51
N GLN A 684 0.02 -9.54 44.31
CA GLN A 684 -0.80 -8.62 43.50
C GLN A 684 -1.73 -9.33 42.50
N ASP A 685 -1.54 -10.64 42.27
CA ASP A 685 -2.38 -11.46 41.39
C ASP A 685 -3.30 -12.37 42.24
N ASP A 686 -4.32 -11.82 42.89
CA ASP A 686 -5.32 -12.62 43.63
C ASP A 686 -6.04 -13.61 42.67
N PRO A 687 -5.99 -14.93 42.90
CA PRO A 687 -6.65 -15.93 42.05
C PRO A 687 -8.16 -15.71 41.88
N ALA A 688 -8.80 -15.07 42.87
CA ALA A 688 -10.21 -14.68 42.85
C ALA A 688 -10.50 -13.51 41.90
N MET A 689 -9.51 -12.64 41.65
CA MET A 689 -9.59 -11.46 40.77
C MET A 689 -9.21 -11.76 39.31
N MET A 690 -8.82 -13.00 38.99
CA MET A 690 -8.45 -13.39 37.63
C MET A 690 -9.65 -13.44 36.69
N THR A 691 -9.72 -12.52 35.74
CA THR A 691 -10.74 -12.51 34.68
C THR A 691 -10.74 -13.81 33.87
N ILE A 692 -11.92 -14.27 33.44
CA ILE A 692 -12.12 -15.46 32.58
C ILE A 692 -11.22 -15.43 31.33
N SER A 693 -11.00 -14.24 30.76
CA SER A 693 -10.12 -14.02 29.59
C SER A 693 -8.66 -14.42 29.85
N VAL A 694 -8.15 -14.22 31.07
CA VAL A 694 -6.78 -14.59 31.46
C VAL A 694 -6.67 -16.11 31.60
N ARG A 695 -7.69 -16.76 32.18
CA ARG A 695 -7.74 -18.22 32.32
C ARG A 695 -7.76 -18.89 30.95
N LEU A 696 -8.64 -18.45 30.05
CA LEU A 696 -8.70 -18.95 28.67
C LEU A 696 -7.39 -18.75 27.92
N ARG A 697 -6.73 -17.60 28.08
CA ARG A 697 -5.40 -17.37 27.48
C ARG A 697 -4.36 -18.36 27.98
N ARG A 698 -4.26 -18.57 29.30
CA ARG A 698 -3.29 -19.52 29.89
C ARG A 698 -3.59 -20.95 29.47
N LEU A 699 -4.87 -21.35 29.46
CA LEU A 699 -5.30 -22.68 29.02
C LEU A 699 -4.92 -22.93 27.55
N ARG A 700 -5.14 -21.94 26.68
CA ARG A 700 -4.73 -22.03 25.28
C ARG A 700 -3.22 -22.16 25.14
N ASP A 701 -2.45 -21.35 25.86
CA ASP A 701 -0.99 -21.38 25.79
C ASP A 701 -0.42 -22.71 26.32
N LEU A 702 -1.03 -23.26 27.37
CA LEU A 702 -0.75 -24.62 27.85
C LEU A 702 -1.12 -25.69 26.81
N ALA A 703 -2.30 -25.60 26.20
CA ALA A 703 -2.73 -26.56 25.18
C ALA A 703 -1.79 -26.57 23.96
N MET A 704 -1.34 -25.39 23.50
CA MET A 704 -0.36 -25.30 22.43
C MET A 704 0.99 -25.91 22.83
N ALA A 705 1.47 -25.67 24.05
CA ALA A 705 2.72 -26.24 24.54
C ALA A 705 2.64 -27.78 24.65
N VAL A 706 1.53 -28.30 25.18
CA VAL A 706 1.29 -29.75 25.28
C VAL A 706 1.19 -30.38 23.89
N PHE A 707 0.45 -29.76 22.97
CA PHE A 707 0.31 -30.27 21.60
C PHE A 707 1.65 -30.28 20.86
N ALA A 708 2.43 -29.19 20.93
CA ALA A 708 3.76 -29.14 20.35
C ALA A 708 4.70 -30.18 20.95
N GLY A 709 4.71 -30.31 22.28
CA GLY A 709 5.55 -31.26 23.01
C GLY A 709 5.22 -32.72 22.69
N LEU A 710 3.94 -33.10 22.76
CA LEU A 710 3.47 -34.46 22.41
C LEU A 710 3.68 -34.75 20.92
N GLY A 711 3.47 -33.76 20.05
CA GLY A 711 3.74 -33.88 18.62
C GLY A 711 5.21 -34.18 18.35
N MET A 712 6.13 -33.40 18.93
CA MET A 712 7.58 -33.66 18.81
C MET A 712 7.99 -34.99 19.42
N MET A 713 7.43 -35.38 20.57
CA MET A 713 7.66 -36.70 21.16
C MET A 713 7.27 -37.83 20.18
N LEU A 714 6.09 -37.75 19.58
CA LEU A 714 5.58 -38.76 18.64
C LEU A 714 6.43 -38.83 17.36
N ILE A 715 6.80 -37.67 16.81
CA ILE A 715 7.67 -37.58 15.62
C ILE A 715 9.03 -38.19 15.94
N SER A 716 9.70 -37.76 17.00
CA SER A 716 11.01 -38.27 17.41
C SER A 716 10.97 -39.79 17.66
N TYR A 717 9.97 -40.28 18.38
CA TYR A 717 9.78 -41.72 18.62
C TYR A 717 9.60 -42.50 17.31
N THR A 718 8.79 -41.97 16.39
CA THR A 718 8.54 -42.62 15.10
C THR A 718 9.79 -42.63 14.22
N VAL A 719 10.56 -41.55 14.19
CA VAL A 719 11.83 -41.47 13.44
C VAL A 719 12.87 -42.43 14.01
N MET A 720 13.05 -42.48 15.34
CA MET A 720 14.02 -43.38 15.99
C MET A 720 13.69 -44.87 15.82
N ARG A 721 12.43 -45.20 15.51
CA ARG A 721 11.96 -46.58 15.24
C ARG A 721 12.10 -47.02 13.79
N ARG A 722 12.42 -46.10 12.87
CA ARG A 722 12.64 -46.46 11.46
C ARG A 722 13.96 -47.20 11.33
N GLU A 723 14.00 -48.13 10.39
CA GLU A 723 15.26 -48.75 9.97
C GLU A 723 16.17 -47.66 9.43
N ILE A 724 17.36 -47.56 10.03
CA ILE A 724 18.35 -46.57 9.64
C ILE A 724 19.00 -47.10 8.35
N PRO A 725 18.93 -46.37 7.22
CA PRO A 725 19.66 -46.75 6.02
C PRO A 725 21.18 -46.69 6.25
N GLU A 726 21.99 -47.17 5.30
CA GLU A 726 23.44 -46.97 5.38
C GLU A 726 23.78 -45.49 5.61
N THR A 727 24.47 -45.20 6.71
CA THR A 727 24.82 -43.84 7.12
C THR A 727 26.29 -43.55 6.81
N ILE A 728 26.64 -42.27 6.77
CA ILE A 728 28.03 -41.81 6.64
C ILE A 728 28.87 -41.99 7.93
N SER A 729 28.35 -42.64 8.96
CA SER A 729 29.08 -42.82 10.23
C SER A 729 30.29 -43.75 10.08
N SER A 730 30.17 -44.82 9.29
CA SER A 730 31.30 -45.73 8.98
C SER A 730 32.45 -44.98 8.31
N TYR A 731 32.14 -44.10 7.35
CA TYR A 731 33.13 -43.25 6.68
C TYR A 731 33.96 -42.43 7.68
N PHE A 732 33.32 -41.77 8.66
CA PHE A 732 34.05 -40.99 9.66
C PHE A 732 34.84 -41.86 10.63
N LEU A 733 34.30 -43.02 11.04
CA LEU A 733 35.01 -43.95 11.92
C LEU A 733 36.27 -44.53 11.25
N GLU A 734 36.19 -44.85 9.96
CA GLU A 734 37.30 -45.43 9.21
C GLU A 734 38.37 -44.40 8.84
N ARG A 735 37.96 -43.16 8.53
CA ARG A 735 38.87 -42.12 7.98
C ARG A 735 39.34 -41.07 8.98
N ALA A 736 38.76 -40.96 10.18
CA ALA A 736 39.15 -39.95 11.15
C ALA A 736 40.65 -39.99 11.49
N TYR A 737 41.22 -41.18 11.72
CA TYR A 737 42.64 -41.30 11.98
C TYR A 737 43.48 -41.24 10.69
N GLY A 738 43.03 -41.93 9.63
CA GLY A 738 43.80 -42.07 8.39
C GLY A 738 43.92 -40.78 7.56
N GLU A 739 42.87 -39.96 7.53
CA GLU A 739 42.82 -38.71 6.76
C GLU A 739 42.87 -37.47 7.68
N GLY A 740 42.24 -37.52 8.86
CA GLY A 740 42.18 -36.39 9.80
C GLY A 740 43.22 -36.40 10.93
N GLY A 741 43.98 -37.49 11.09
CA GLY A 741 45.13 -37.57 11.99
C GLY A 741 44.86 -37.76 13.48
N GLY A 742 43.60 -37.92 13.90
CA GLY A 742 43.21 -37.97 15.32
C GLY A 742 42.27 -39.13 15.66
N THR A 743 42.33 -39.63 16.89
CA THR A 743 41.42 -40.70 17.36
C THR A 743 40.10 -40.18 17.90
N ASN A 744 39.98 -38.88 18.23
CA ASN A 744 38.71 -38.28 18.61
C ASN A 744 37.90 -37.92 17.37
N VAL A 745 37.05 -38.84 16.94
CA VAL A 745 36.20 -38.70 15.75
C VAL A 745 35.33 -37.44 15.81
N VAL A 746 34.82 -37.06 16.98
CA VAL A 746 33.97 -35.86 17.12
C VAL A 746 34.79 -34.60 16.87
N ASN A 747 35.95 -34.46 17.53
CA ASN A 747 36.79 -33.28 17.34
C ASN A 747 37.30 -33.20 15.90
N VAL A 748 37.76 -34.32 15.32
CA VAL A 748 38.20 -34.38 13.91
C VAL A 748 37.09 -33.96 12.95
N ILE A 749 35.83 -34.35 13.19
CA ILE A 749 34.70 -33.84 12.39
C ILE A 749 34.58 -32.32 12.52
N LEU A 750 34.66 -31.78 13.74
CA LEU A 750 34.47 -30.34 13.99
C LEU A 750 35.60 -29.47 13.44
N VAL A 751 36.85 -29.95 13.42
CA VAL A 751 38.02 -29.14 13.05
C VAL A 751 38.57 -29.41 11.65
N ASP A 752 38.21 -30.56 11.06
CA ASP A 752 38.69 -30.98 9.73
C ASP A 752 37.51 -31.23 8.77
N PHE A 753 36.85 -32.39 8.83
CA PHE A 753 35.82 -32.78 7.86
C PHE A 753 34.67 -31.74 7.71
N ARG A 754 34.28 -31.11 8.81
CA ARG A 754 33.25 -30.06 8.90
C ARG A 754 33.77 -28.82 9.62
N GLY A 755 35.05 -28.51 9.46
CA GLY A 755 35.69 -27.28 9.98
C GLY A 755 34.94 -25.98 9.64
N PHE A 756 34.23 -25.98 8.50
CA PHE A 756 33.45 -24.83 8.06
C PHE A 756 32.26 -24.52 8.98
N ASP A 757 31.60 -25.56 9.52
CA ASP A 757 30.47 -25.40 10.46
C ASP A 757 30.99 -24.72 11.75
N THR A 758 32.11 -25.20 12.29
CA THR A 758 32.76 -24.61 13.48
C THR A 758 33.27 -23.18 13.24
N LEU A 759 33.78 -22.86 12.04
CA LEU A 759 34.13 -21.48 11.68
C LEU A 759 32.88 -20.56 11.71
N GLY A 760 31.74 -21.07 11.23
CA GLY A 760 30.46 -20.37 11.29
C GLY A 760 29.98 -20.14 12.73
N GLU A 761 30.05 -21.17 13.58
CA GLU A 761 29.66 -21.10 14.99
C GLU A 761 30.45 -20.07 15.78
N ILE A 762 31.79 -20.05 15.64
CA ILE A 762 32.62 -19.03 16.31
C ILE A 762 32.35 -17.63 15.75
N GLY A 763 32.01 -17.51 14.47
CA GLY A 763 31.53 -16.26 13.87
C GLY A 763 30.25 -15.75 14.54
N VAL A 764 29.27 -16.64 14.74
CA VAL A 764 28.02 -16.33 15.47
C VAL A 764 28.32 -15.90 16.90
N LEU A 765 29.20 -16.61 17.61
CA LEU A 765 29.56 -16.28 18.98
C LEU A 765 30.20 -14.88 19.09
N CYS A 766 31.07 -14.52 18.15
CA CYS A 766 31.66 -13.18 18.05
C CYS A 766 30.58 -12.11 17.87
N ILE A 767 29.65 -12.31 16.93
CA ILE A 767 28.53 -11.40 16.67
C ILE A 767 27.66 -11.23 17.93
N VAL A 768 27.33 -12.32 18.62
CA VAL A 768 26.54 -12.30 19.85
C VAL A 768 27.26 -11.50 20.93
N ALA A 769 28.55 -11.76 21.17
CA ALA A 769 29.32 -11.06 22.19
C ALA A 769 29.42 -9.54 21.92
N LEU A 770 29.68 -9.14 20.68
CA LEU A 770 29.70 -7.74 20.27
C LEU A 770 28.32 -7.08 20.41
N THR A 771 27.26 -7.79 20.06
CA THR A 771 25.88 -7.30 20.20
C THR A 771 25.50 -7.10 21.66
N VAL A 772 25.81 -8.07 22.53
CA VAL A 772 25.59 -7.96 23.98
C VAL A 772 26.37 -6.77 24.55
N PHE A 773 27.63 -6.62 24.18
CA PHE A 773 28.45 -5.47 24.59
C PHE A 773 27.83 -4.14 24.14
N ALA A 774 27.39 -4.03 22.88
CA ALA A 774 26.76 -2.84 22.32
C ALA A 774 25.42 -2.49 23.00
N LEU A 775 24.59 -3.49 23.28
CA LEU A 775 23.31 -3.30 23.98
C LEU A 775 23.54 -2.85 25.44
N LEU A 776 24.51 -3.46 26.12
CA LEU A 776 24.84 -3.12 27.51
C LEU A 776 25.52 -1.76 27.65
N LEU A 777 26.22 -1.25 26.62
CA LEU A 777 26.78 0.10 26.63
C LEU A 777 25.72 1.19 26.83
N ARG A 778 24.49 0.98 26.33
CA ARG A 778 23.36 1.92 26.44
C ARG A 778 22.28 1.43 27.41
N PHE A 779 22.58 0.43 28.23
CA PHE A 779 21.64 -0.13 29.18
C PHE A 779 21.25 0.90 30.24
N ARG A 780 19.95 1.03 30.49
CA ARG A 780 19.38 1.84 31.56
C ARG A 780 18.56 0.89 32.45
N PRO A 781 19.05 0.54 33.64
CA PRO A 781 18.28 -0.33 34.54
C PRO A 781 16.98 0.35 34.98
N ALA A 782 16.00 -0.46 35.37
CA ALA A 782 14.78 0.05 35.99
C ALA A 782 15.13 0.81 37.28
N THR A 783 14.37 1.87 37.59
CA THR A 783 14.59 2.72 38.77
C THR A 783 14.60 1.91 40.07
N GLU A 784 13.71 0.92 40.18
CA GLU A 784 13.59 -0.02 41.31
C GLU A 784 14.82 -0.93 41.50
N SER A 785 15.65 -1.10 40.46
CA SER A 785 16.84 -1.95 40.49
C SER A 785 18.14 -1.15 40.64
N LEU A 786 18.05 0.17 40.84
CA LEU A 786 19.21 1.04 41.06
C LEU A 786 19.77 0.93 42.47
N GLU A 787 18.92 0.66 43.46
CA GLU A 787 19.36 0.53 44.86
C GLU A 787 20.21 -0.72 45.10
N ALA A 788 21.01 -0.69 46.16
CA ALA A 788 21.73 -1.88 46.61
C ALA A 788 20.71 -2.96 47.03
N PRO A 789 20.98 -4.25 46.75
CA PRO A 789 20.15 -5.35 47.23
C PRO A 789 19.92 -5.26 48.75
N GLU A 790 18.74 -5.67 49.18
CA GLU A 790 18.30 -5.64 50.58
C GLU A 790 19.35 -6.21 51.56
N GLN A 791 19.92 -7.37 51.23
CA GLN A 791 21.01 -7.98 52.01
C GLN A 791 22.22 -7.06 52.16
N GLN A 792 22.65 -6.38 51.09
CA GLN A 792 23.77 -5.45 51.15
C GLN A 792 23.41 -4.19 51.95
N ARG A 793 22.15 -3.74 51.93
CA ARG A 793 21.71 -2.60 52.75
C ARG A 793 21.79 -2.93 54.23
N PHE A 794 21.33 -4.12 54.64
CA PHE A 794 21.43 -4.59 56.02
C PHE A 794 22.89 -4.78 56.46
N GLN A 795 23.73 -5.38 55.63
CA GLN A 795 25.16 -5.56 55.92
C GLN A 795 25.89 -4.22 56.05
N ASN A 796 25.62 -3.29 55.14
CA ASN A 796 26.22 -1.97 55.19
C ASN A 796 25.74 -1.17 56.42
N ALA A 797 24.46 -1.29 56.80
CA ALA A 797 23.96 -0.66 58.02
C ALA A 797 24.65 -1.24 59.26
N PHE A 798 24.82 -2.56 59.32
CA PHE A 798 25.59 -3.21 60.39
C PHE A 798 27.04 -2.72 60.44
N ASP A 799 27.72 -2.59 59.29
CA ASP A 799 29.08 -2.05 59.24
C ASP A 799 29.13 -0.56 59.65
N ASP A 800 28.15 0.25 59.26
CA ASP A 800 28.08 1.68 59.59
C ASP A 800 27.80 1.90 61.10
N ASP A 801 27.10 0.96 61.77
CA ASP A 801 26.80 1.00 63.21
C ASP A 801 27.99 0.60 64.11
N HIS A 802 29.08 0.07 63.54
CA HIS A 802 30.27 -0.34 64.29
C HIS A 802 31.48 0.56 63.96
N PRO A 803 32.05 1.29 64.94
CA PRO A 803 33.09 2.31 64.69
C PRO A 803 34.42 1.76 64.15
N ASP A 804 34.70 0.48 64.38
CA ASP A 804 35.92 -0.19 63.90
C ASP A 804 35.77 -0.78 62.49
N ARG A 805 34.57 -0.68 61.90
CA ARG A 805 34.25 -1.28 60.60
C ARG A 805 34.02 -0.20 59.55
N LYS A 806 34.28 -0.57 58.31
CA LYS A 806 33.94 0.22 57.12
C LYS A 806 32.90 -0.53 56.32
N LYS A 807 32.05 0.24 55.63
CA LYS A 807 31.06 -0.28 54.71
C LYS A 807 31.64 -1.31 53.73
N GLY A 808 31.19 -2.56 53.85
CA GLY A 808 31.65 -3.68 53.02
C GLY A 808 32.59 -4.65 53.73
N ASP A 809 33.00 -4.38 54.97
CA ASP A 809 33.83 -5.29 55.78
C ASP A 809 33.08 -6.60 56.07
N SER A 810 31.78 -6.54 56.38
CA SER A 810 30.96 -7.75 56.59
C SER A 810 30.92 -8.69 55.38
N ILE A 811 30.90 -8.13 54.16
CA ILE A 811 30.93 -8.93 52.94
C ILE A 811 32.32 -9.52 52.71
N THR A 812 33.36 -8.73 52.98
CA THR A 812 34.76 -9.13 52.77
C THR A 812 35.16 -10.26 53.71
N GLU A 813 34.74 -10.19 54.98
CA GLU A 813 34.92 -11.25 55.98
C GLU A 813 34.15 -12.52 55.59
N TYR A 814 32.87 -12.40 55.23
CA TYR A 814 32.05 -13.55 54.81
C TYR A 814 32.62 -14.26 53.58
N LEU A 815 33.14 -13.50 52.61
CA LEU A 815 33.73 -14.03 51.38
C LEU A 815 35.22 -14.36 51.51
N LEU A 816 35.85 -14.22 52.68
CA LEU A 816 37.29 -14.42 52.82
C LEU A 816 37.71 -15.84 52.39
N VAL A 817 37.13 -16.87 52.99
CA VAL A 817 37.45 -18.28 52.65
C VAL A 817 37.07 -18.62 51.21
N PRO A 818 35.82 -18.35 50.73
CA PRO A 818 35.47 -18.59 49.33
C PRO A 818 36.35 -17.85 48.32
N SER A 819 36.73 -16.60 48.60
CA SER A 819 37.55 -15.80 47.68
C SER A 819 38.97 -16.30 47.54
N VAL A 820 39.57 -16.82 48.63
CA VAL A 820 40.89 -17.47 48.57
C VAL A 820 40.83 -18.73 47.71
N ILE A 821 39.80 -19.58 47.93
CA ILE A 821 39.60 -20.80 47.13
C ILE A 821 39.41 -20.46 45.65
N MET A 822 38.52 -19.51 45.33
CA MET A 822 38.29 -19.05 43.95
C MET A 822 39.56 -18.51 43.28
N ARG A 823 40.43 -17.84 44.05
CA ARG A 823 41.73 -17.37 43.55
C ARG A 823 42.68 -18.51 43.25
N TRP A 824 42.78 -19.48 44.14
CA TRP A 824 43.65 -20.66 43.96
C TRP A 824 43.16 -21.59 42.84
N MET A 825 41.86 -21.60 42.56
CA MET A 825 41.29 -22.37 41.45
C MET A 825 41.70 -21.83 40.08
N PHE A 826 42.15 -20.58 39.95
CA PHE A 826 42.53 -19.99 38.66
C PHE A 826 43.65 -20.74 37.93
N PRO A 827 44.84 -20.97 38.53
CA PRO A 827 45.89 -21.76 37.87
C PRO A 827 45.47 -23.21 37.63
N VAL A 828 44.65 -23.79 38.51
CA VAL A 828 44.17 -25.18 38.36
C VAL A 828 43.23 -25.31 37.16
N ILE A 829 42.27 -24.40 37.02
CA ILE A 829 41.34 -24.38 35.87
C ILE A 829 42.08 -23.98 34.59
N GLY A 830 43.08 -23.09 34.69
CA GLY A 830 43.96 -22.78 33.55
C GLY A 830 44.73 -24.00 33.06
N MET A 831 45.26 -24.82 33.98
CA MET A 831 45.89 -26.10 33.64
C MET A 831 44.88 -27.09 33.05
N LEU A 832 43.66 -27.17 33.60
CA LEU A 832 42.58 -27.97 33.03
C LEU A 832 42.23 -27.53 31.60
N ALA A 833 42.16 -26.23 31.33
CA ALA A 833 41.90 -25.69 30.01
C ALA A 833 43.01 -26.08 29.02
N ALA A 834 44.27 -25.94 29.42
CA ALA A 834 45.41 -26.39 28.60
C ALA A 834 45.36 -27.90 28.36
N PHE A 835 45.01 -28.69 29.38
CA PHE A 835 44.87 -30.13 29.25
C PHE A 835 43.75 -30.53 28.28
N LEU A 836 42.57 -29.90 28.36
CA LEU A 836 41.46 -30.11 27.43
C LEU A 836 41.82 -29.69 25.99
N PHE A 837 42.61 -28.62 25.84
CA PHE A 837 43.08 -28.14 24.55
C PHE A 837 44.00 -29.16 23.87
N PHE A 838 45.10 -29.53 24.53
CA PHE A 838 46.13 -30.39 23.92
C PHE A 838 45.68 -31.83 23.69
N ARG A 839 44.75 -32.34 24.51
CA ARG A 839 44.24 -33.71 24.34
C ARG A 839 43.12 -33.84 23.30
N GLY A 840 42.54 -32.72 22.84
CA GLY A 840 41.27 -32.70 22.09
C GLY A 840 41.28 -33.49 20.78
N HIS A 841 42.46 -33.64 20.16
CA HIS A 841 42.60 -34.38 18.91
C HIS A 841 42.42 -35.90 19.06
N ASP A 842 42.73 -36.45 20.24
CA ASP A 842 42.72 -37.90 20.49
C ASP A 842 41.74 -38.32 21.59
N LEU A 843 41.40 -37.40 22.50
CA LEU A 843 40.55 -37.63 23.65
C LEU A 843 39.54 -36.48 23.81
N PRO A 844 38.50 -36.65 24.67
CA PRO A 844 37.48 -35.63 24.83
C PRO A 844 38.07 -34.28 25.27
N GLY A 845 37.72 -33.21 24.55
CA GLY A 845 38.34 -31.89 24.66
C GLY A 845 38.24 -31.07 23.37
N GLY A 846 39.20 -30.16 23.16
CA GLY A 846 39.27 -29.30 21.97
C GLY A 846 39.25 -27.81 22.30
N GLY A 847 39.34 -26.97 21.26
CA GLY A 847 39.47 -25.52 21.40
C GLY A 847 38.29 -24.86 22.12
N PHE A 848 37.06 -25.31 21.83
CA PHE A 848 35.84 -24.75 22.41
C PHE A 848 35.73 -25.02 23.92
N ALA A 849 35.83 -26.28 24.34
CA ALA A 849 35.75 -26.68 25.75
C ALA A 849 36.85 -26.01 26.59
N ALA A 850 38.08 -25.97 26.07
CA ALA A 850 39.19 -25.29 26.71
C ALA A 850 38.93 -23.78 26.87
N GLY A 851 38.37 -23.13 25.85
CA GLY A 851 38.05 -21.69 25.87
C GLY A 851 37.02 -21.35 26.95
N ILE A 852 35.98 -22.18 27.10
CA ILE A 852 34.97 -22.01 28.16
C ILE A 852 35.56 -22.30 29.54
N ALA A 853 36.35 -23.37 29.70
CA ALA A 853 37.03 -23.67 30.96
C ALA A 853 37.91 -22.49 31.41
N MET A 854 38.71 -21.92 30.51
CA MET A 854 39.50 -20.72 30.81
C MET A 854 38.62 -19.51 31.14
N SER A 855 37.47 -19.36 30.47
CA SER A 855 36.49 -18.31 30.79
C SER A 855 35.94 -18.44 32.21
N ILE A 856 35.67 -19.67 32.69
CA ILE A 856 35.27 -19.93 34.08
C ILE A 856 36.35 -19.45 35.06
N ALA A 857 37.63 -19.69 34.75
CA ALA A 857 38.73 -19.20 35.57
C ALA A 857 38.67 -17.67 35.73
N PHE A 858 38.46 -16.93 34.63
CA PHE A 858 38.27 -15.48 34.69
C PHE A 858 36.99 -15.07 35.44
N ILE A 859 35.87 -15.75 35.22
CA ILE A 859 34.62 -15.51 35.94
C ILE A 859 34.84 -15.59 37.46
N LEU A 860 35.54 -16.62 37.94
CA LEU A 860 35.86 -16.77 39.36
C LEU A 860 36.73 -15.62 39.88
N GLN A 861 37.68 -15.09 39.09
CA GLN A 861 38.45 -13.90 39.48
C GLN A 861 37.56 -12.67 39.63
N TYR A 862 36.64 -12.45 38.68
CA TYR A 862 35.70 -11.33 38.74
C TYR A 862 34.74 -11.45 39.94
N MET A 863 34.34 -12.66 40.30
CA MET A 863 33.52 -12.91 41.49
C MET A 863 34.31 -12.73 42.81
N ALA A 864 35.56 -13.18 42.86
CA ALA A 864 36.38 -13.18 44.08
C ALA A 864 37.07 -11.83 44.38
N GLY A 865 37.46 -11.07 43.34
CA GLY A 865 38.17 -9.81 43.47
C GLY A 865 37.33 -8.57 43.17
N GLY A 866 36.20 -8.73 42.46
CA GLY A 866 35.46 -7.63 41.88
C GLY A 866 36.15 -7.02 40.65
N THR A 867 35.40 -6.21 39.88
CA THR A 867 35.84 -5.71 38.57
C THR A 867 37.14 -4.90 38.62
N ARG A 868 37.28 -4.00 39.61
CA ARG A 868 38.45 -3.11 39.71
C ARG A 868 39.74 -3.88 40.00
N TRP A 869 39.69 -4.80 40.97
CA TRP A 869 40.84 -5.61 41.36
C TRP A 869 41.37 -6.45 40.19
N VAL A 870 40.46 -7.03 39.40
CA VAL A 870 40.83 -7.84 38.24
C VAL A 870 41.45 -6.98 37.14
N GLU A 871 40.83 -5.85 36.79
CA GLU A 871 41.32 -5.01 35.68
C GLU A 871 42.60 -4.24 36.01
N GLU A 872 42.87 -3.95 37.28
CA GLU A 872 44.13 -3.35 37.74
C GLU A 872 45.30 -4.34 37.69
N ARG A 873 45.03 -5.65 37.84
CA ARG A 873 46.07 -6.69 37.99
C ARG A 873 46.21 -7.60 36.77
N LEU A 874 45.15 -7.79 35.99
CA LEU A 874 45.14 -8.60 34.78
C LEU A 874 44.89 -7.71 33.56
N ARG A 875 45.81 -7.77 32.59
CA ARG A 875 45.65 -7.08 31.30
C ARG A 875 44.78 -7.92 30.36
N ILE A 876 43.47 -7.68 30.40
CA ILE A 876 42.48 -8.43 29.62
C ILE A 876 42.04 -7.60 28.41
N HIS A 877 42.19 -8.16 27.21
CA HIS A 877 41.79 -7.51 25.95
C HIS A 877 40.90 -8.44 25.11
N PRO A 878 39.64 -8.68 25.54
CA PRO A 878 38.79 -9.70 24.95
C PRO A 878 38.49 -9.45 23.46
N LEU A 879 38.37 -8.19 23.05
CA LEU A 879 38.21 -7.82 21.64
C LEU A 879 39.41 -8.25 20.77
N ARG A 880 40.63 -8.13 21.31
CA ARG A 880 41.84 -8.60 20.60
C ARG A 880 41.87 -10.11 20.54
N TRP A 881 41.49 -10.81 21.60
CA TRP A 881 41.43 -12.27 21.61
C TRP A 881 40.42 -12.81 20.60
N MET A 882 39.25 -12.19 20.47
CA MET A 882 38.28 -12.54 19.42
C MET A 882 38.80 -12.25 18.01
N ALA A 883 39.41 -11.08 17.80
CA ALA A 883 39.95 -10.71 16.49
C ALA A 883 41.10 -11.64 16.07
N ILE A 884 42.02 -11.94 16.99
CA ILE A 884 43.10 -12.91 16.78
C ILE A 884 42.51 -14.29 16.54
N GLY A 885 41.55 -14.74 17.34
CA GLY A 885 40.94 -16.05 17.21
C GLY A 885 40.30 -16.27 15.85
N LEU A 886 39.47 -15.32 15.39
CA LEU A 886 38.85 -15.38 14.08
C LEU A 886 39.89 -15.31 12.96
N THR A 887 40.91 -14.45 13.10
CA THR A 887 41.97 -14.30 12.11
C THR A 887 42.79 -15.58 12.00
N VAL A 888 43.14 -16.21 13.13
CA VAL A 888 43.92 -17.45 13.18
C VAL A 888 43.12 -18.61 12.59
N ALA A 889 41.84 -18.77 12.96
CA ALA A 889 40.99 -19.81 12.38
C ALA A 889 40.84 -19.64 10.86
N THR A 890 40.55 -18.41 10.39
CA THR A 890 40.42 -18.11 8.96
C THR A 890 41.74 -18.30 8.22
N ALA A 891 42.86 -17.79 8.77
CA ALA A 891 44.18 -17.90 8.18
C ALA A 891 44.65 -19.36 8.10
N THR A 892 44.30 -20.20 9.09
CA THR A 892 44.58 -21.64 9.05
C THR A 892 43.86 -22.29 7.86
N GLY A 893 42.58 -21.94 7.65
CA GLY A 893 41.83 -22.43 6.48
C GLY A 893 42.33 -21.91 5.15
N LEU A 894 42.72 -20.63 5.07
CA LEU A 894 43.32 -20.01 3.88
C LEU A 894 44.71 -20.58 3.58
N GLY A 895 45.44 -21.04 4.60
CA GLY A 895 46.73 -21.68 4.47
C GLY A 895 46.69 -22.90 3.54
N ALA A 896 45.58 -23.65 3.54
CA ALA A 896 45.39 -24.79 2.65
C ALA A 896 45.45 -24.41 1.15
N TRP A 897 44.93 -23.23 0.79
CA TRP A 897 44.97 -22.72 -0.60
C TRP A 897 46.39 -22.48 -1.11
N VAL A 898 47.30 -22.06 -0.22
CA VAL A 898 48.72 -21.84 -0.57
C VAL A 898 49.37 -23.13 -1.05
N PHE A 899 48.89 -24.27 -0.56
CA PHE A 899 49.39 -25.60 -0.93
C PHE A 899 48.52 -26.31 -1.98
N GLY A 900 47.55 -25.59 -2.60
CA GLY A 900 46.68 -26.14 -3.64
C GLY A 900 45.55 -27.04 -3.13
N TYR A 901 45.32 -27.10 -1.82
CA TYR A 901 44.23 -27.85 -1.21
C TYR A 901 42.97 -26.98 -1.06
N PRO A 902 41.76 -27.58 -0.98
CA PRO A 902 40.54 -26.86 -0.65
C PRO A 902 40.60 -26.11 0.70
N PHE A 903 39.70 -25.16 0.90
CA PHE A 903 39.63 -24.39 2.14
C PHE A 903 39.41 -25.31 3.35
N LEU A 904 40.15 -25.07 4.45
CA LEU A 904 40.07 -25.83 5.70
C LEU A 904 40.48 -27.32 5.63
N THR A 905 41.19 -27.75 4.59
CA THR A 905 41.83 -29.08 4.61
C THR A 905 42.95 -29.11 5.66
N SER A 906 42.88 -30.01 6.65
CA SER A 906 43.96 -30.18 7.62
C SER A 906 45.07 -31.12 7.11
N HIS A 907 46.24 -31.00 7.72
CA HIS A 907 47.37 -31.88 7.48
C HIS A 907 47.97 -32.31 8.81
N SER A 908 48.20 -33.62 8.97
CA SER A 908 48.73 -34.23 10.20
C SER A 908 50.03 -34.98 9.94
N GLN A 909 51.03 -34.79 10.81
CA GLN A 909 52.29 -35.53 10.77
C GLN A 909 52.87 -35.71 12.18
N TYR A 910 53.66 -36.78 12.39
CA TYR A 910 54.41 -36.96 13.62
C TYR A 910 55.74 -36.20 13.56
N ILE A 911 55.96 -35.26 14.48
CA ILE A 911 57.21 -34.51 14.59
C ILE A 911 58.00 -35.03 15.79
N SER A 912 59.30 -35.26 15.61
CA SER A 912 60.20 -35.61 16.72
C SER A 912 60.74 -34.35 17.39
N LEU A 913 60.29 -34.06 18.61
CA LEU A 913 60.86 -33.01 19.44
C LEU A 913 62.02 -33.57 20.29
N PRO A 914 63.16 -32.88 20.38
CA PRO A 914 64.23 -33.27 21.29
C PRO A 914 63.69 -33.27 22.74
N VAL A 915 64.02 -34.32 23.50
CA VAL A 915 63.58 -34.61 24.89
C VAL A 915 62.18 -35.27 25.03
N ILE A 916 61.19 -34.94 24.19
CA ILE A 916 59.80 -35.43 24.37
C ILE A 916 59.48 -36.66 23.50
N GLY A 917 60.16 -36.82 22.35
CA GLY A 917 59.91 -37.91 21.40
C GLY A 917 58.99 -37.52 20.25
N LYS A 918 58.35 -38.51 19.60
CA LYS A 918 57.42 -38.29 18.48
C LYS A 918 56.07 -37.81 19.00
N ILE A 919 55.61 -36.65 18.53
CA ILE A 919 54.32 -36.07 18.89
C ILE A 919 53.48 -35.89 17.62
N PRO A 920 52.20 -36.31 17.60
CA PRO A 920 51.30 -36.01 16.50
C PRO A 920 51.02 -34.51 16.47
N LEU A 921 51.29 -33.85 15.34
CA LEU A 921 50.96 -32.44 15.12
C LEU A 921 50.07 -32.33 13.89
N ALA A 922 48.89 -31.75 14.07
CA ALA A 922 47.96 -31.43 12.99
C ALA A 922 47.78 -29.92 12.87
N THR A 923 47.62 -29.41 11.65
CA THR A 923 47.27 -28.00 11.43
C THR A 923 45.92 -27.63 12.06
N ALA A 924 45.06 -28.62 12.32
CA ALA A 924 43.84 -28.52 13.11
C ALA A 924 44.07 -27.87 14.50
N ILE A 925 45.23 -28.04 15.13
CA ILE A 925 45.52 -27.41 16.43
C ILE A 925 45.58 -25.88 16.35
N LEU A 926 45.99 -25.33 15.19
CA LEU A 926 46.00 -23.88 14.95
C LEU A 926 44.58 -23.36 14.76
N PHE A 927 43.73 -24.14 14.09
CA PHE A 927 42.31 -23.84 13.97
C PHE A 927 41.64 -23.83 15.35
N ASP A 928 41.89 -24.87 16.16
CA ASP A 928 41.42 -24.99 17.55
C ASP A 928 41.95 -23.86 18.44
N LEU A 929 43.19 -23.38 18.23
CA LEU A 929 43.73 -22.21 18.93
C LEU A 929 42.92 -20.94 18.61
N GLY A 930 42.51 -20.81 17.34
CA GLY A 930 41.60 -19.75 16.90
C GLY A 930 40.25 -19.81 17.61
N VAL A 931 39.64 -21.01 17.65
CA VAL A 931 38.38 -21.28 18.37
C VAL A 931 38.52 -20.95 19.86
N PHE A 932 39.56 -21.46 20.52
CA PHE A 932 39.86 -21.22 21.94
C PHE A 932 39.93 -19.72 22.26
N ALA A 933 40.74 -18.97 21.50
CA ALA A 933 40.95 -17.54 21.74
C ALA A 933 39.65 -16.74 21.54
N LEU A 934 38.83 -17.11 20.55
CA LEU A 934 37.56 -16.45 20.28
C LEU A 934 36.53 -16.74 21.37
N VAL A 935 36.34 -18.00 21.75
CA VAL A 935 35.38 -18.40 22.78
C VAL A 935 35.71 -17.76 24.12
N LEU A 936 37.00 -17.75 24.48
CA LEU A 936 37.51 -17.05 25.66
C LEU A 936 37.21 -15.55 25.58
N GLY A 937 37.58 -14.91 24.48
CA GLY A 937 37.37 -13.47 24.26
C GLY A 937 35.89 -13.09 24.33
N ALA A 938 35.01 -13.85 23.67
CA ALA A 938 33.57 -13.60 23.62
C ALA A 938 32.92 -13.69 24.99
N THR A 939 33.21 -14.77 25.73
CA THR A 939 32.64 -15.00 27.06
C THR A 939 33.11 -13.95 28.06
N VAL A 940 34.41 -13.64 28.05
CA VAL A 940 35.00 -12.60 28.93
C VAL A 940 34.49 -11.20 28.56
N LEU A 941 34.24 -10.90 27.27
CA LEU A 941 33.63 -9.64 26.88
C LEU A 941 32.22 -9.48 27.46
N ILE A 942 31.39 -10.52 27.37
CA ILE A 942 30.04 -10.52 27.93
C ILE A 942 30.08 -10.33 29.46
N LEU A 943 30.98 -11.05 30.14
CA LEU A 943 31.22 -10.90 31.58
C LEU A 943 31.58 -9.45 31.94
N ILE A 944 32.55 -8.85 31.24
CA ILE A 944 32.99 -7.47 31.48
C ILE A 944 31.84 -6.49 31.25
N ALA A 945 31.08 -6.67 30.16
CA ALA A 945 29.94 -5.82 29.84
C ALA A 945 28.88 -5.81 30.95
N LEU A 946 28.59 -6.97 31.53
CA LEU A 946 27.68 -7.12 32.67
C LEU A 946 28.28 -6.55 33.97
N ALA A 947 29.55 -6.87 34.25
CA ALA A 947 30.25 -6.43 35.45
C ALA A 947 30.35 -4.89 35.52
N HIS A 948 30.64 -4.22 34.40
CA HIS A 948 30.71 -2.76 34.33
C HIS A 948 29.39 -2.05 34.66
N GLN A 949 28.23 -2.68 34.49
CA GLN A 949 26.95 -2.10 34.90
C GLN A 949 26.90 -1.87 36.41
N SER A 950 27.46 -2.81 37.19
CA SER A 950 27.49 -2.73 38.65
C SER A 950 28.35 -1.58 39.17
N VAL A 951 29.34 -1.14 38.39
CA VAL A 951 30.24 -0.03 38.74
C VAL A 951 29.71 1.32 38.27
N ARG A 952 28.97 1.37 37.15
CA ARG A 952 28.46 2.62 36.54
C ARG A 952 27.22 3.18 37.23
N ALA A 953 26.29 2.33 37.68
CA ALA A 953 25.03 2.78 38.29
C ALA A 953 25.19 3.64 39.57
N PRO A 954 26.07 3.29 40.53
CA PRO A 954 26.30 4.12 41.73
C PRO A 954 26.91 5.49 41.42
N ARG A 955 27.75 5.60 40.37
CA ARG A 955 28.37 6.87 39.94
C ARG A 955 27.33 7.84 39.35
N ALA A 956 26.35 7.32 38.62
CA ALA A 956 25.25 8.12 38.08
C ALA A 956 24.36 8.66 39.20
N GLN A 957 24.04 7.84 40.21
CA GLN A 957 23.31 8.27 41.40
C GLN A 957 24.09 9.30 42.24
N ALA A 958 25.38 9.06 42.52
CA ALA A 958 26.21 10.00 43.26
C ALA A 958 26.35 11.35 42.55
N ARG A 959 26.40 11.34 41.21
CA ARG A 959 26.40 12.57 40.40
C ARG A 959 25.05 13.27 40.45
N ALA A 960 23.93 12.55 40.31
CA ALA A 960 22.58 13.11 40.41
C ALA A 960 22.27 13.68 41.79
N ALA A 961 22.67 12.99 42.88
CA ALA A 961 22.52 13.46 44.24
C ALA A 961 23.38 14.72 44.51
N LYS A 962 24.60 14.77 43.97
CA LYS A 962 25.43 16.00 44.01
C LYS A 962 24.81 17.15 43.23
N THR A 963 24.16 16.89 42.09
CA THR A 963 23.45 17.94 41.34
C THR A 963 22.23 18.43 42.10
N ALA A 964 21.41 17.53 42.65
CA ALA A 964 20.22 17.88 43.44
C ALA A 964 20.57 18.66 44.72
N ALA A 965 21.65 18.27 45.42
CA ALA A 965 22.15 19.00 46.59
C ALA A 965 22.69 20.40 46.24
N LYS A 966 23.12 20.61 44.98
CA LYS A 966 23.61 21.89 44.46
C LYS A 966 22.49 22.77 43.89
N GLU A 967 21.31 22.21 43.64
CA GLU A 967 20.09 22.93 43.27
C GLU A 967 19.22 23.27 44.49
N ALA A 968 19.40 22.55 45.60
CA ALA A 968 18.67 22.74 46.86
C ALA A 968 19.39 23.64 47.90
N GLY A 969 20.66 23.99 47.66
CA GLY A 969 21.42 24.98 48.44
C GLY A 969 21.89 26.10 47.54
#